data_AF-A0AAV9B5N9-F1
#
_entry.id   AF-A0AAV9B5N9-F1
#
_cell.length_a   1.000
_cell.length_b   1.000
_cell.length_c   1.000
_cell.angle_alpha   90.00
_cell.angle_beta   90.00
_cell.angle_gamma   90.00
#
_symmetry.space_group_name_H-M   'P 1'
#
loop_
_entity.id
_entity.type
_entity.pdbx_description
1 polymer ?
#
loop_
_entity_poly.entity_id
_entity_poly.type
_entity_poly.pdbx_seq_one_letter_code
_entity_poly.pdbx_strand_id
1 'polypeptide(L)'
;MAEEDPPEVLSDVEGDGDPSPIVLPISDESSPTDPRLRQALADLEHERTLRKAAEDSRADLENRFNRLKALTHEALKKRDEASRERDEAVRSADRVSGELSEAARQRDALKAEIEAAARQRDASKGEIETAAQMLVQGIDKISAKAGGGGFKAAGLPRSQKYTGLPAVAYGVVARANEIVEELTRQVEAAARGRDQAREAMEQRNYEIAIEVSDLEATIGGLRQDLERKSSEVEDLTKTVADMEVRVSDLEGAISEARGQAEDWERRTIGLEAKIELQRPLLVDQLINLSKLHNQVHEIIRGVYSDGSDVSDSSFVWEEVGDPVEVARAALEGTVSVCEEARVVSEKVRERIEADRLEAKRLNETVGQLMAEKKHVGSLLRSALAGKNESDEVLRVAENGLKEVGMEIKFSSLVGDGGAEEDEVYTLAGALENIVKASQLEIIELQHSVDMLRAESSILKTHVEAQEKEISKLKQYIKELEEKEQVANENVEGLMMDIAAAEEEISRWKGAAEQEAAAGKAVEQEFVSQLSTLRQDLEEAKQALVESENKLKFKEETAAAAIAARDAAEKSLKLADLRASRLRERLEELTRQLDESGEDSRNPNGPRYMCWPWKWLGMDFVGQHSETQQGTNEMELSEPLL
;
A
#
# COMPACT_ATOMS: atom_id res chain seq x y z
N MET A 1 28.75 51.75 27.84
CA MET A 1 29.03 51.70 26.39
C MET A 1 28.51 50.37 25.87
N ALA A 2 27.28 50.41 25.37
CA ALA A 2 26.69 49.53 24.38
C ALA A 2 25.33 50.20 24.08
N GLU A 3 25.22 50.81 22.90
CA GLU A 3 24.01 51.43 22.38
C GLU A 3 22.97 50.34 22.09
N GLU A 4 21.80 50.45 22.70
CA GLU A 4 20.58 49.76 22.25
C GLU A 4 19.65 50.83 21.67
N ASP A 5 19.56 50.88 20.35
CA ASP A 5 18.51 51.62 19.64
C ASP A 5 17.18 50.83 19.71
N PRO A 6 16.04 51.52 19.88
CA PRO A 6 14.73 50.90 20.08
C PRO A 6 14.07 50.46 18.75
N PRO A 7 13.23 49.40 18.76
CA PRO A 7 12.45 49.02 17.58
C PRO A 7 11.30 50.01 17.34
N GLU A 8 11.30 50.53 16.13
CA GLU A 8 10.31 51.43 15.53
C GLU A 8 8.93 50.76 15.46
N VAL A 9 8.00 51.26 16.28
CA VAL A 9 6.58 50.88 16.27
C VAL A 9 5.90 51.69 15.18
N LEU A 10 5.66 51.09 14.00
CA LEU A 10 4.80 51.66 12.97
C LEU A 10 3.34 51.43 13.39
N SER A 11 2.71 52.48 13.91
CA SER A 11 1.27 52.51 14.19
C SER A 11 0.50 52.60 12.88
N ASP A 12 -0.49 51.72 12.72
CA ASP A 12 -1.56 51.84 11.75
C ASP A 12 -2.28 53.18 11.92
N VAL A 13 -2.03 54.11 10.99
CA VAL A 13 -2.90 55.26 10.74
C VAL A 13 -3.94 54.78 9.75
N GLU A 14 -5.14 54.49 10.25
CA GLU A 14 -6.36 54.44 9.44
C GLU A 14 -6.53 55.80 8.76
N GLY A 15 -6.13 55.87 7.50
CA GLY A 15 -6.45 56.98 6.61
C GLY A 15 -7.91 56.90 6.23
N ASP A 16 -8.77 57.47 7.07
CA ASP A 16 -10.17 57.76 6.78
C ASP A 16 -10.19 58.90 5.74
N GLY A 17 -10.08 58.51 4.48
CA GLY A 17 -9.99 59.40 3.33
C GLY A 17 -10.97 58.93 2.26
N ASP A 18 -12.24 59.27 2.46
CA ASP A 18 -13.31 59.18 1.47
C ASP A 18 -12.83 59.82 0.14
N PRO A 19 -12.64 59.07 -0.97
CA PRO A 19 -12.42 59.71 -2.24
C PRO A 19 -13.78 60.24 -2.73
N SER A 20 -13.92 61.55 -2.63
CA SER A 20 -15.00 62.30 -3.28
C SER A 20 -15.19 61.80 -4.72
N PRO A 21 -16.43 61.53 -5.17
CA PRO A 21 -16.66 61.04 -6.51
C PRO A 21 -16.24 62.14 -7.49
N ILE A 22 -15.19 61.86 -8.25
CA ILE A 22 -14.84 62.67 -9.42
C ILE A 22 -16.00 62.46 -10.41
N VAL A 23 -16.96 63.38 -10.37
CA VAL A 23 -18.00 63.52 -11.38
C VAL A 23 -17.30 63.98 -12.66
N LEU A 24 -16.87 63.01 -13.46
CA LEU A 24 -16.59 63.26 -14.87
C LEU A 24 -17.92 63.62 -15.54
N PRO A 25 -17.97 64.67 -16.38
CA PRO A 25 -19.18 65.04 -17.09
C PRO A 25 -19.58 63.86 -17.98
N ILE A 26 -20.77 63.31 -17.72
CA ILE A 26 -21.44 62.38 -18.62
C ILE A 26 -21.69 63.16 -19.91
N SER A 27 -20.79 62.98 -20.87
CA SER A 27 -21.09 63.28 -22.27
C SER A 27 -21.80 62.05 -22.82
N ASP A 28 -23.12 62.11 -22.78
CA ASP A 28 -23.93 61.39 -23.75
C ASP A 28 -23.49 61.79 -25.17
N GLU A 29 -23.61 60.83 -26.09
CA GLU A 29 -23.36 60.93 -27.53
C GLU A 29 -21.92 60.72 -28.03
N SER A 30 -21.58 59.46 -28.29
CA SER A 30 -21.46 58.98 -29.68
C SER A 30 -21.11 57.48 -29.67
N SER A 31 -21.94 56.67 -30.32
CA SER A 31 -21.53 55.31 -30.67
C SER A 31 -20.24 55.41 -31.50
N PRO A 32 -19.15 54.69 -31.19
CA PRO A 32 -17.90 54.84 -31.93
C PRO A 32 -18.16 54.45 -33.38
N THR A 33 -18.14 55.43 -34.29
CA THR A 33 -18.30 55.20 -35.73
C THR A 33 -17.14 54.38 -36.29
N ASP A 34 -16.01 54.30 -35.55
CA ASP A 34 -14.85 53.50 -35.90
C ASP A 34 -14.99 52.04 -35.41
N PRO A 35 -15.07 51.05 -36.33
CA PRO A 35 -15.19 49.63 -35.97
C PRO A 35 -14.02 49.11 -35.13
N ARG A 36 -12.82 49.72 -35.23
CA ARG A 36 -11.64 49.31 -34.44
C ARG A 36 -11.79 49.65 -32.96
N LEU A 37 -12.40 50.79 -32.64
CA LEU A 37 -12.66 51.20 -31.26
C LEU A 37 -13.73 50.33 -30.60
N ARG A 38 -14.76 49.90 -31.35
CA ARG A 38 -15.75 48.93 -30.84
C ARG A 38 -15.11 47.57 -30.55
N GLN A 39 -14.23 47.09 -31.43
CA GLN A 39 -13.52 45.82 -31.22
C GLN A 39 -12.62 45.91 -29.99
N ALA A 40 -11.83 46.98 -29.84
CA ALA A 40 -10.95 47.15 -28.69
C ALA A 40 -11.71 47.24 -27.34
N LEU A 41 -12.90 47.86 -27.32
CA LEU A 41 -13.75 47.87 -26.13
C LEU A 41 -14.32 46.48 -25.80
N ALA A 42 -14.74 45.72 -26.83
CA ALA A 42 -15.20 44.34 -26.66
C ALA A 42 -14.08 43.42 -26.15
N ASP A 43 -12.86 43.58 -26.66
CA ASP A 43 -11.70 42.82 -26.23
C ASP A 43 -11.32 43.16 -24.77
N LEU A 44 -11.41 44.45 -24.38
CA LEU A 44 -11.18 44.88 -23.00
C LEU A 44 -12.24 44.35 -22.04
N GLU A 45 -13.52 44.36 -22.43
CA GLU A 45 -14.59 43.76 -21.63
C GLU A 45 -14.40 42.24 -21.50
N HIS A 46 -14.02 41.56 -22.59
CA HIS A 46 -13.71 40.14 -22.55
C HIS A 46 -12.52 39.84 -21.62
N GLU A 47 -11.45 40.62 -21.70
CA GLU A 47 -10.29 40.50 -20.81
C GLU A 47 -10.67 40.73 -19.34
N ARG A 48 -11.54 41.71 -19.05
CA ARG A 48 -12.07 41.93 -17.69
C ARG A 48 -12.91 40.76 -17.19
N THR A 49 -13.73 40.15 -18.05
CA THR A 49 -14.51 38.95 -17.67
C THR A 49 -13.60 37.76 -17.38
N LEU A 50 -12.53 37.58 -18.16
CA LEU A 50 -11.54 36.53 -17.93
C LEU A 50 -10.75 36.76 -16.65
N ARG A 51 -10.32 38.00 -16.36
CA ARG A 51 -9.66 38.34 -15.09
C ARG A 51 -10.56 38.04 -13.89
N LYS A 52 -11.83 38.44 -13.96
CA LYS A 52 -12.79 38.18 -12.88
C LYS A 52 -13.01 36.67 -12.68
N ALA A 53 -13.16 35.90 -13.76
CA ALA A 53 -13.27 34.45 -13.67
C ALA A 53 -12.00 33.79 -13.08
N ALA A 54 -10.82 34.32 -13.40
CA ALA A 54 -9.56 33.86 -12.81
C ALA A 54 -9.47 34.20 -11.32
N GLU A 55 -9.86 35.41 -10.91
CA GLU A 55 -9.92 35.83 -9.50
C GLU A 55 -10.91 34.98 -8.70
N ASP A 56 -12.11 34.74 -9.23
CA ASP A 56 -13.12 33.87 -8.61
C ASP A 56 -12.57 32.43 -8.46
N SER A 57 -11.89 31.90 -9.48
CA SER A 57 -11.26 30.58 -9.41
C SER A 57 -10.12 30.49 -8.39
N ARG A 58 -9.37 31.58 -8.22
CA ARG A 58 -8.30 31.69 -7.22
C ARG A 58 -8.89 31.72 -5.80
N ALA A 59 -9.96 32.48 -5.58
CA ALA A 59 -10.66 32.53 -4.30
C ALA A 59 -11.25 31.16 -3.93
N ASP A 60 -11.81 30.43 -4.90
CA ASP A 60 -12.31 29.06 -4.70
C ASP A 60 -11.18 28.08 -4.33
N LEU A 61 -10.02 28.17 -4.98
CA LEU A 61 -8.85 27.36 -4.64
C LEU A 61 -8.34 27.68 -3.23
N GLU A 62 -8.28 28.96 -2.84
CA GLU A 62 -7.88 29.39 -1.50
C GLU A 62 -8.86 28.87 -0.43
N ASN A 63 -10.16 28.91 -0.70
CA ASN A 63 -11.18 28.32 0.18
C ASN A 63 -11.02 26.80 0.33
N ARG A 64 -10.75 26.09 -0.77
CA ARG A 64 -10.49 24.64 -0.74
C ARG A 64 -9.22 24.32 0.05
N PHE A 65 -8.17 25.10 -0.13
CA PHE A 65 -6.91 24.95 0.61
C PHE A 65 -7.11 25.17 2.11
N ASN A 66 -7.84 26.22 2.50
CA ASN A 66 -8.17 26.49 3.91
C ASN A 66 -9.00 25.37 4.52
N ARG A 67 -9.96 24.80 3.76
CA ARG A 67 -10.73 23.63 4.21
C ARG A 67 -9.85 22.39 4.36
N LEU A 68 -8.92 22.15 3.44
CA LEU A 68 -7.96 21.05 3.53
C LEU A 68 -7.08 21.22 4.78
N LYS A 69 -6.57 22.42 5.01
CA LYS A 69 -5.78 22.75 6.20
C LYS A 69 -6.56 22.48 7.49
N ALA A 70 -7.83 22.86 7.56
CA ALA A 70 -8.69 22.55 8.71
C ALA A 70 -8.85 21.03 8.92
N LEU A 71 -9.08 20.28 7.84
CA LEU A 71 -9.19 18.81 7.91
C LEU A 71 -7.88 18.16 8.36
N THR A 72 -6.72 18.65 7.91
CA THR A 72 -5.41 18.12 8.35
C THR A 72 -5.17 18.39 9.84
N HIS A 73 -5.53 19.57 10.35
CA HIS A 73 -5.44 19.87 11.78
C HIS A 73 -6.41 19.02 12.60
N GLU A 74 -7.62 18.77 12.12
CA GLU A 74 -8.58 17.88 12.79
C GLU A 74 -8.08 16.43 12.81
N ALA A 75 -7.49 15.94 11.72
CA ALA A 75 -6.89 14.61 11.63
C ALA A 75 -5.71 14.46 12.62
N LEU A 76 -4.82 15.45 12.69
CA LEU A 76 -3.73 15.47 13.67
C LEU A 76 -4.26 15.48 15.11
N LYS A 77 -5.29 16.28 15.39
CA LYS A 77 -5.92 16.32 16.71
C LYS A 77 -6.51 14.96 17.11
N LYS A 78 -7.24 14.30 16.21
CA LYS A 78 -7.81 12.96 16.45
C LYS A 78 -6.73 11.91 16.68
N ARG A 79 -5.62 11.96 15.93
CA ARG A 79 -4.47 11.07 16.16
C ARG A 79 -3.87 11.27 17.55
N ASP A 80 -3.69 12.52 17.96
CA ASP A 80 -3.12 12.84 19.27
C ASP A 80 -4.07 12.43 20.42
N GLU A 81 -5.38 12.59 20.24
CA GLU A 81 -6.41 12.09 21.16
C GLU A 81 -6.38 10.56 21.27
N ALA A 82 -6.37 9.84 20.14
CA ALA A 82 -6.24 8.38 20.12
C ALA A 82 -4.93 7.90 20.76
N SER A 83 -3.84 8.66 20.63
CA SER A 83 -2.59 8.33 21.32
C SER A 83 -2.72 8.45 22.84
N ARG A 84 -3.39 9.49 23.34
CA ARG A 84 -3.63 9.65 24.79
C ARG A 84 -4.52 8.55 25.34
N GLU A 85 -5.57 8.17 24.61
CA GLU A 85 -6.46 7.06 24.99
C GLU A 85 -5.70 5.73 25.06
N ARG A 86 -4.81 5.45 24.09
CA ARG A 86 -3.93 4.26 24.16
C ARG A 86 -3.02 4.30 25.37
N ASP A 87 -2.38 5.43 25.67
CA ASP A 87 -1.51 5.55 26.85
C ASP A 87 -2.29 5.38 28.17
N GLU A 88 -3.55 5.80 28.21
CA GLU A 88 -4.45 5.59 29.35
C GLU A 88 -4.86 4.12 29.49
N ALA A 89 -5.15 3.45 28.38
CA ALA A 89 -5.46 2.02 28.36
C ALA A 89 -4.25 1.17 28.77
N VAL A 90 -3.03 1.53 28.36
CA VAL A 90 -1.81 0.86 28.83
C VAL A 90 -1.64 1.05 30.33
N ARG A 91 -1.82 2.29 30.83
CA ARG A 91 -1.73 2.57 32.27
C ARG A 91 -2.79 1.84 33.09
N SER A 92 -4.00 1.63 32.56
CA SER A 92 -5.02 0.84 33.25
C SER A 92 -4.73 -0.66 33.20
N ALA A 93 -4.20 -1.18 32.08
CA ALA A 93 -3.75 -2.56 31.97
C ALA A 93 -2.61 -2.88 32.94
N ASP A 94 -1.64 -1.97 33.10
CA ASP A 94 -0.54 -2.12 34.08
C ASP A 94 -1.06 -2.18 35.52
N ARG A 95 -2.09 -1.39 35.85
CA ARG A 95 -2.74 -1.44 37.17
C ARG A 95 -3.44 -2.78 37.40
N VAL A 96 -4.22 -3.24 36.43
CA VAL A 96 -4.91 -4.55 36.51
C VAL A 96 -3.90 -5.69 36.61
N SER A 97 -2.79 -5.63 35.87
CA SER A 97 -1.69 -6.60 35.98
C SER A 97 -1.05 -6.57 37.38
N GLY A 98 -0.90 -5.38 37.99
CA GLY A 98 -0.45 -5.23 39.36
C GLY A 98 -1.41 -5.87 40.37
N GLU A 99 -2.70 -5.59 40.25
CA GLU A 99 -3.75 -6.18 41.09
C GLU A 99 -3.80 -7.71 40.96
N LEU A 100 -3.65 -8.24 39.73
CA LEU A 100 -3.60 -9.68 39.49
C LEU A 100 -2.36 -10.33 40.15
N SER A 101 -1.21 -9.65 40.11
CA SER A 101 0.01 -10.10 40.80
C SER A 101 -0.19 -10.14 42.32
N GLU A 102 -0.87 -9.16 42.89
CA GLU A 102 -1.20 -9.12 44.31
C GLU A 102 -2.21 -10.21 44.69
N ALA A 103 -3.26 -10.40 43.89
CA ALA A 103 -4.23 -11.48 44.09
C ALA A 103 -3.59 -12.87 43.99
N ALA A 104 -2.64 -13.06 43.07
CA ALA A 104 -1.86 -14.30 42.98
C ALA A 104 -1.04 -14.55 44.26
N ARG A 105 -0.38 -13.52 44.81
CA ARG A 105 0.34 -13.63 46.08
C ARG A 105 -0.60 -13.96 47.25
N GLN A 106 -1.79 -13.36 47.31
CA GLN A 106 -2.80 -13.67 48.33
C GLN A 106 -3.30 -15.11 48.22
N ARG A 107 -3.56 -15.60 47.01
CA ARG A 107 -3.97 -16.99 46.76
C ARG A 107 -2.88 -17.96 47.22
N ASP A 108 -1.63 -17.68 46.91
CA ASP A 108 -0.51 -18.55 47.30
C ASP A 108 -0.30 -18.55 48.83
N ALA A 109 -0.52 -17.42 49.51
CA ALA A 109 -0.53 -17.33 50.97
C ALA A 109 -1.68 -18.14 51.59
N LEU A 110 -2.91 -18.01 51.08
CA LEU A 110 -4.06 -18.80 51.53
C LEU A 110 -3.84 -20.30 51.31
N LYS A 111 -3.23 -20.69 50.19
CA LYS A 111 -2.89 -22.09 49.92
C LYS A 111 -1.91 -22.63 50.96
N ALA A 112 -0.89 -21.86 51.33
CA ALA A 112 0.04 -22.22 52.39
C ALA A 112 -0.65 -22.37 53.77
N GLU A 113 -1.60 -21.48 54.10
CA GLU A 113 -2.41 -21.59 55.31
C GLU A 113 -3.29 -22.84 55.32
N ILE A 114 -3.93 -23.18 54.19
CA ILE A 114 -4.74 -24.40 54.04
C ILE A 114 -3.87 -25.65 54.21
N GLU A 115 -2.67 -25.69 53.64
CA GLU A 115 -1.74 -26.80 53.81
C GLU A 115 -1.27 -26.93 55.27
N ALA A 116 -1.00 -25.82 55.96
CA ALA A 116 -0.65 -25.83 57.38
C ALA A 116 -1.82 -26.34 58.25
N ALA A 117 -3.04 -25.88 57.98
CA ALA A 117 -4.25 -26.34 58.67
C ALA A 117 -4.55 -27.82 58.39
N ALA A 118 -4.28 -28.31 57.17
CA ALA A 118 -4.41 -29.72 56.83
C ALA A 118 -3.41 -30.58 57.63
N ARG A 119 -2.14 -30.16 57.73
CA ARG A 119 -1.13 -30.84 58.56
C ARG A 119 -1.54 -30.87 60.04
N GLN A 120 -2.09 -29.78 60.56
CA GLN A 120 -2.60 -29.73 61.94
C GLN A 120 -3.81 -30.64 62.14
N ARG A 121 -4.70 -30.74 61.16
CA ARG A 121 -5.84 -31.67 61.17
C ARG A 121 -5.39 -33.12 61.12
N ASP A 122 -4.39 -33.46 60.31
CA ASP A 122 -3.88 -34.81 60.23
C ASP A 122 -3.16 -35.22 61.53
N ALA A 123 -2.44 -34.29 62.15
CA ALA A 123 -1.88 -34.48 63.50
C ALA A 123 -2.98 -34.72 64.55
N SER A 124 -4.02 -33.90 64.59
CA SER A 124 -5.13 -34.08 65.54
C SER A 124 -5.95 -35.33 65.24
N LYS A 125 -6.10 -35.73 63.99
CA LYS A 125 -6.71 -37.01 63.60
C LYS A 125 -5.88 -38.19 64.07
N GLY A 126 -4.55 -38.12 63.99
CA GLY A 126 -3.65 -39.13 64.56
C GLY A 126 -3.77 -39.25 66.08
N GLU A 127 -3.91 -38.11 66.78
CA GLU A 127 -4.19 -38.06 68.23
C GLU A 127 -5.59 -38.63 68.57
N ILE A 128 -6.60 -38.33 67.75
CA ILE A 128 -7.96 -38.89 67.90
C ILE A 128 -7.97 -40.39 67.62
N GLU A 129 -7.24 -40.88 66.62
CA GLU A 129 -7.15 -42.31 66.32
C GLU A 129 -6.43 -43.06 67.45
N THR A 130 -5.38 -42.50 68.05
CA THR A 130 -4.75 -43.08 69.24
C THR A 130 -5.67 -43.03 70.46
N ALA A 131 -6.41 -41.93 70.67
CA ALA A 131 -7.42 -41.84 71.73
C ALA A 131 -8.61 -42.80 71.49
N ALA A 132 -9.02 -43.00 70.23
CA ALA A 132 -10.06 -43.94 69.82
C ALA A 132 -9.59 -45.39 70.01
N GLN A 133 -8.34 -45.72 69.69
CA GLN A 133 -7.77 -47.04 69.99
C GLN A 133 -7.72 -47.29 71.50
N MET A 134 -7.37 -46.29 72.31
CA MET A 134 -7.45 -46.37 73.77
C MET A 134 -8.89 -46.54 74.26
N LEU A 135 -9.86 -45.84 73.66
CA LEU A 135 -11.29 -45.95 73.97
C LEU A 135 -11.85 -47.30 73.53
N VAL A 136 -11.46 -47.86 72.40
CA VAL A 136 -11.85 -49.20 71.94
C VAL A 136 -11.29 -50.25 72.88
N GLN A 137 -10.02 -50.14 73.31
CA GLN A 137 -9.48 -51.00 74.38
C GLN A 137 -10.22 -50.81 75.72
N GLY A 138 -10.74 -49.61 75.99
CA GLY A 138 -11.61 -49.35 77.14
C GLY A 138 -13.01 -49.93 76.97
N ILE A 139 -13.59 -49.85 75.77
CA ILE A 139 -14.89 -50.39 75.39
C ILE A 139 -14.82 -51.91 75.39
N ASP A 140 -13.77 -52.57 74.94
CA ASP A 140 -13.65 -54.03 75.05
C ASP A 140 -13.59 -54.49 76.52
N LYS A 141 -12.98 -53.69 77.41
CA LYS A 141 -13.00 -53.91 78.87
C LYS A 141 -14.38 -53.64 79.51
N ILE A 142 -15.19 -52.75 78.93
CA ILE A 142 -16.55 -52.40 79.40
C ILE A 142 -17.64 -53.29 78.75
N SER A 143 -17.41 -53.75 77.51
CA SER A 143 -18.28 -54.57 76.67
C SER A 143 -18.30 -56.03 77.16
N ALA A 144 -17.21 -56.48 77.80
CA ALA A 144 -17.23 -57.66 78.67
C ALA A 144 -18.17 -57.51 79.89
N LYS A 145 -18.76 -56.33 80.13
CA LYS A 145 -19.52 -55.99 81.35
C LYS A 145 -20.91 -55.39 81.11
N ALA A 146 -21.37 -55.20 79.88
CA ALA A 146 -22.67 -54.55 79.63
C ALA A 146 -23.35 -54.96 78.32
N GLY A 147 -24.12 -56.04 78.34
CA GLY A 147 -25.21 -56.27 77.39
C GLY A 147 -26.55 -55.91 78.01
N GLY A 148 -27.35 -55.05 77.36
CA GLY A 148 -28.74 -54.81 77.78
C GLY A 148 -29.41 -53.60 77.11
N GLY A 149 -30.38 -53.85 76.24
CA GLY A 149 -31.12 -52.88 75.44
C GLY A 149 -31.98 -51.88 76.24
N GLY A 150 -32.12 -50.68 75.67
CA GLY A 150 -32.84 -49.54 76.22
C GLY A 150 -34.34 -49.58 75.95
N PHE A 151 -35.06 -50.29 76.81
CA PHE A 151 -36.26 -49.76 77.48
C PHE A 151 -36.13 -50.30 78.90
N LYS A 152 -35.78 -49.44 79.86
CA LYS A 152 -35.80 -49.88 81.26
C LYS A 152 -37.25 -50.19 81.61
N ALA A 153 -37.57 -51.48 81.62
CA ALA A 153 -38.73 -52.04 82.28
C ALA A 153 -38.55 -51.89 83.81
N ALA A 154 -38.42 -50.64 84.28
CA ALA A 154 -38.67 -50.33 85.67
C ALA A 154 -40.18 -50.52 85.86
N GLY A 155 -40.60 -51.23 86.90
CA GLY A 155 -42.01 -51.36 87.27
C GLY A 155 -42.65 -50.00 87.58
N LEU A 156 -43.94 -49.99 87.93
CA LEU A 156 -44.59 -48.74 88.32
C LEU A 156 -43.81 -48.09 89.48
N PRO A 157 -43.51 -46.78 89.42
CA PRO A 157 -42.81 -46.09 90.50
C PRO A 157 -43.55 -46.29 91.82
N ARG A 158 -42.86 -46.89 92.81
CA ARG A 158 -43.45 -47.24 94.10
C ARG A 158 -43.41 -46.04 95.03
N SER A 159 -44.58 -45.63 95.51
CA SER A 159 -44.67 -44.65 96.60
C SER A 159 -44.28 -45.30 97.93
N GLN A 160 -43.43 -44.66 98.72
CA GLN A 160 -43.17 -45.04 100.11
C GLN A 160 -44.35 -44.67 101.06
N LYS A 161 -45.31 -43.84 100.61
CA LYS A 161 -46.41 -43.31 101.44
C LYS A 161 -47.72 -44.08 101.34
N TYR A 162 -47.89 -44.94 100.34
CA TYR A 162 -49.15 -45.65 100.07
C TYR A 162 -48.88 -47.15 99.88
N THR A 163 -49.80 -48.02 100.35
CA THR A 163 -49.75 -49.48 100.17
C THR A 163 -51.06 -49.99 99.56
N GLY A 164 -51.04 -51.11 98.83
CA GLY A 164 -52.22 -51.63 98.13
C GLY A 164 -52.61 -50.82 96.88
N LEU A 165 -53.91 -50.77 96.57
CA LEU A 165 -54.46 -50.13 95.36
C LEU A 165 -54.03 -48.65 95.14
N PRO A 166 -53.95 -47.78 96.18
CA PRO A 166 -53.50 -46.40 96.03
C PRO A 166 -52.04 -46.25 95.59
N ALA A 167 -51.17 -47.20 95.94
CA ALA A 167 -49.77 -47.21 95.50
C ALA A 167 -49.65 -47.49 93.99
N VAL A 168 -50.52 -48.37 93.48
CA VAL A 168 -50.65 -48.67 92.05
C VAL A 168 -51.16 -47.43 91.31
N ALA A 169 -52.20 -46.76 91.82
CA ALA A 169 -52.73 -45.54 91.23
C ALA A 169 -51.67 -44.42 91.13
N TYR A 170 -50.87 -44.20 92.19
CA TYR A 170 -49.74 -43.26 92.15
C TYR A 170 -48.70 -43.66 91.09
N GLY A 171 -48.33 -44.93 91.03
CA GLY A 171 -47.37 -45.43 90.06
C GLY A 171 -47.84 -45.30 88.61
N VAL A 172 -49.15 -45.44 88.36
CA VAL A 172 -49.76 -45.22 87.04
C VAL A 172 -49.69 -43.74 86.67
N VAL A 173 -50.07 -42.85 87.59
CA VAL A 173 -50.06 -41.39 87.36
C VAL A 173 -48.64 -40.87 87.14
N ALA A 174 -47.67 -41.30 87.96
CA ALA A 174 -46.28 -40.88 87.81
C ALA A 174 -45.66 -41.38 86.49
N ARG A 175 -45.92 -42.63 86.09
CA ARG A 175 -45.51 -43.14 84.77
C ARG A 175 -46.20 -42.40 83.62
N ALA A 176 -47.49 -42.07 83.76
CA ALA A 176 -48.21 -41.29 82.76
C ALA A 176 -47.59 -39.89 82.59
N ASN A 177 -47.19 -39.24 83.68
CA ASN A 177 -46.48 -37.96 83.63
C ASN A 177 -45.10 -38.10 82.98
N GLU A 178 -44.29 -39.12 83.32
CA GLU A 178 -43.00 -39.39 82.66
C GLU A 178 -43.17 -39.62 81.14
N ILE A 179 -44.22 -40.34 80.73
CA ILE A 179 -44.55 -40.55 79.31
C ILE A 179 -44.96 -39.23 78.65
N VAL A 180 -45.79 -38.42 79.30
CA VAL A 180 -46.20 -37.11 78.77
C VAL A 180 -44.98 -36.20 78.64
N GLU A 181 -44.08 -36.16 79.63
CA GLU A 181 -42.84 -35.38 79.60
C GLU A 181 -41.91 -35.82 78.47
N GLU A 182 -41.73 -37.13 78.26
CA GLU A 182 -40.92 -37.64 77.16
C GLU A 182 -41.59 -37.40 75.79
N LEU A 183 -42.92 -37.52 75.69
CA LEU A 183 -43.66 -37.15 74.47
C LEU A 183 -43.55 -35.65 74.19
N THR A 184 -43.66 -34.78 75.20
CA THR A 184 -43.44 -33.33 75.02
C THR A 184 -42.01 -33.04 74.58
N ARG A 185 -41.02 -33.73 75.17
CA ARG A 185 -39.62 -33.60 74.78
C ARG A 185 -39.38 -34.05 73.33
N GLN A 186 -40.02 -35.12 72.89
CA GLN A 186 -39.97 -35.59 71.49
C GLN A 186 -40.65 -34.61 70.54
N VAL A 187 -41.81 -34.05 70.92
CA VAL A 187 -42.52 -33.03 70.14
C VAL A 187 -41.68 -31.75 70.02
N GLU A 188 -41.06 -31.30 71.10
CA GLU A 188 -40.14 -30.14 71.09
C GLU A 188 -38.87 -30.40 70.29
N ALA A 189 -38.32 -31.62 70.35
CA ALA A 189 -37.18 -32.02 69.51
C ALA A 189 -37.56 -32.04 68.02
N ALA A 190 -38.74 -32.58 67.68
CA ALA A 190 -39.26 -32.58 66.32
C ALA A 190 -39.61 -31.17 65.83
N ALA A 191 -40.11 -30.29 66.70
CA ALA A 191 -40.36 -28.89 66.38
C ALA A 191 -39.05 -28.15 66.06
N ARG A 192 -38.03 -28.28 66.93
CA ARG A 192 -36.70 -27.71 66.69
C ARG A 192 -36.06 -28.23 65.41
N GLY A 193 -36.16 -29.54 65.13
CA GLY A 193 -35.64 -30.11 63.88
C GLY A 193 -36.34 -29.56 62.64
N ARG A 194 -37.65 -29.30 62.72
CA ARG A 194 -38.40 -28.66 61.62
C ARG A 194 -38.02 -27.20 61.43
N ASP A 195 -37.84 -26.45 62.52
CA ASP A 195 -37.46 -25.04 62.46
C ASP A 195 -36.03 -24.88 61.94
N GLN A 196 -35.09 -25.75 62.35
CA GLN A 196 -33.75 -25.82 61.77
C GLN A 196 -33.76 -26.16 60.28
N ALA A 197 -34.62 -27.08 59.85
CA ALA A 197 -34.78 -27.40 58.42
C ALA A 197 -35.36 -26.23 57.62
N ARG A 198 -36.27 -25.44 58.21
CA ARG A 198 -36.78 -24.20 57.61
C ARG A 198 -35.70 -23.14 57.50
N GLU A 199 -34.94 -22.91 58.57
CA GLU A 199 -33.83 -21.94 58.56
C GLU A 199 -32.77 -22.31 57.53
N ALA A 200 -32.39 -23.59 57.42
CA ALA A 200 -31.46 -24.07 56.40
C ALA A 200 -32.02 -23.88 54.97
N MET A 201 -33.32 -24.11 54.78
CA MET A 201 -33.98 -23.86 53.50
C MET A 201 -34.04 -22.36 53.17
N GLU A 202 -34.33 -21.50 54.15
CA GLU A 202 -34.33 -20.04 53.99
C GLU A 202 -32.93 -19.52 53.63
N GLN A 203 -31.88 -20.01 54.31
CA GLN A 203 -30.48 -19.70 53.95
C GLN A 203 -30.17 -20.10 52.51
N ARG A 204 -30.51 -21.32 52.09
CA ARG A 204 -30.27 -21.75 50.71
C ARG A 204 -31.09 -20.93 49.71
N ASN A 205 -32.31 -20.52 50.06
CA ASN A 205 -33.12 -19.62 49.22
C ASN A 205 -32.46 -18.24 49.05
N TYR A 206 -31.84 -17.69 50.09
CA TYR A 206 -31.06 -16.45 49.98
C TYR A 206 -29.84 -16.61 49.09
N GLU A 207 -29.09 -17.71 49.24
CA GLU A 207 -27.95 -18.02 48.37
C GLU A 207 -28.38 -18.12 46.90
N ILE A 208 -29.46 -18.86 46.61
CA ILE A 208 -30.01 -18.96 45.25
C ILE A 208 -30.43 -17.58 44.72
N ALA A 209 -31.02 -16.72 45.55
CA ALA A 209 -31.40 -15.37 45.10
C ALA A 209 -30.18 -14.51 44.73
N ILE A 210 -29.07 -14.64 45.46
CA ILE A 210 -27.80 -13.97 45.13
C ILE A 210 -27.23 -14.55 43.83
N GLU A 211 -27.13 -15.87 43.72
CA GLU A 211 -26.66 -16.55 42.50
C GLU A 211 -27.48 -16.13 41.26
N VAL A 212 -28.81 -16.06 41.38
CA VAL A 212 -29.70 -15.60 40.30
C VAL A 212 -29.46 -14.13 39.97
N SER A 213 -29.30 -13.25 40.97
CA SER A 213 -29.02 -11.83 40.74
C SER A 213 -27.68 -11.62 40.01
N ASP A 214 -26.65 -12.39 40.35
CA ASP A 214 -25.35 -12.32 39.68
C ASP A 214 -25.44 -12.81 38.23
N LEU A 215 -26.20 -13.90 37.99
CA LEU A 215 -26.49 -14.38 36.63
C LEU A 215 -27.29 -13.36 35.82
N GLU A 216 -28.27 -12.69 36.41
CA GLU A 216 -29.03 -11.64 35.74
C GLU A 216 -28.14 -10.44 35.37
N ALA A 217 -27.23 -10.04 36.26
CA ALA A 217 -26.28 -8.97 35.99
C ALA A 217 -25.32 -9.33 34.84
N THR A 218 -24.77 -10.55 34.84
CA THR A 218 -23.90 -11.03 33.75
C THR A 218 -24.64 -11.14 32.42
N ILE A 219 -25.88 -11.64 32.42
CA ILE A 219 -26.74 -11.65 31.22
C ILE A 219 -27.02 -10.22 30.74
N GLY A 220 -27.25 -9.27 31.65
CA GLY A 220 -27.43 -7.86 31.33
C GLY A 220 -26.21 -7.26 30.63
N GLY A 221 -25.00 -7.50 31.16
CA GLY A 221 -23.75 -7.08 30.55
C GLY A 221 -23.53 -7.68 29.15
N LEU A 222 -23.72 -8.99 29.00
CA LEU A 222 -23.59 -9.67 27.71
C LEU A 222 -24.59 -9.15 26.66
N ARG A 223 -25.81 -8.79 27.07
CA ARG A 223 -26.80 -8.17 26.16
C ARG A 223 -26.37 -6.78 25.70
N GLN A 224 -25.81 -5.97 26.60
CA GLN A 224 -25.30 -4.65 26.25
C GLN A 224 -24.10 -4.74 25.29
N ASP A 225 -23.19 -5.69 25.54
CA ASP A 225 -22.06 -5.95 24.65
C ASP A 225 -22.53 -6.43 23.28
N LEU A 226 -23.55 -7.30 23.22
CA LEU A 226 -24.15 -7.74 21.97
C LEU A 226 -24.77 -6.58 21.18
N GLU A 227 -25.50 -5.69 21.85
CA GLU A 227 -26.08 -4.49 21.23
C GLU A 227 -24.99 -3.57 20.68
N ARG A 228 -23.93 -3.32 21.47
CA ARG A 228 -22.77 -2.52 21.05
C ARG A 228 -22.12 -3.14 19.82
N LYS A 229 -21.88 -4.46 19.83
CA LYS A 229 -21.30 -5.17 18.69
C LYS A 229 -22.21 -5.15 17.46
N SER A 230 -23.53 -5.24 17.65
CA SER A 230 -24.50 -5.11 16.56
C SER A 230 -24.40 -3.73 15.88
N SER A 231 -24.32 -2.65 16.68
CA SER A 231 -24.14 -1.30 16.12
C SER A 231 -22.83 -1.12 15.36
N GLU A 232 -21.72 -1.67 15.89
CA GLU A 232 -20.42 -1.66 15.18
C GLU A 232 -20.49 -2.40 13.84
N VAL A 233 -21.18 -3.55 13.79
CA VAL A 233 -21.37 -4.32 12.55
C VAL A 233 -22.23 -3.55 11.55
N GLU A 234 -23.29 -2.88 11.99
CA GLU A 234 -24.12 -2.04 11.11
C GLU A 234 -23.33 -0.88 10.52
N ASP A 235 -22.52 -0.20 11.32
CA ASP A 235 -21.69 0.91 10.85
C ASP A 235 -20.59 0.43 9.90
N LEU A 236 -19.93 -0.69 10.20
CA LEU A 236 -19.01 -1.33 9.26
C LEU A 236 -19.71 -1.70 7.96
N THR A 237 -20.92 -2.26 8.02
CA THR A 237 -21.72 -2.60 6.82
C THR A 237 -22.01 -1.37 5.97
N LYS A 238 -22.35 -0.23 6.58
CA LYS A 238 -22.53 1.04 5.86
C LYS A 238 -21.23 1.50 5.18
N THR A 239 -20.10 1.47 5.90
CA THR A 239 -18.82 1.88 5.32
C THR A 239 -18.37 0.98 4.17
N VAL A 240 -18.67 -0.32 4.22
CA VAL A 240 -18.42 -1.25 3.11
C VAL A 240 -19.29 -0.89 1.91
N ALA A 241 -20.58 -0.62 2.10
CA ALA A 241 -21.47 -0.21 1.01
C ALA A 241 -21.00 1.11 0.36
N ASP A 242 -20.55 2.09 1.15
CA ASP A 242 -19.98 3.34 0.62
C ASP A 242 -18.69 3.08 -0.17
N MET A 243 -17.85 2.15 0.27
CA MET A 243 -16.65 1.74 -0.46
C MET A 243 -17.00 1.03 -1.77
N GLU A 244 -18.02 0.17 -1.81
CA GLU A 244 -18.48 -0.50 -3.04
C GLU A 244 -18.96 0.51 -4.10
N VAL A 245 -19.67 1.56 -3.69
CA VAL A 245 -20.06 2.65 -4.59
C VAL A 245 -18.82 3.38 -5.13
N ARG A 246 -17.86 3.73 -4.27
CA ARG A 246 -16.62 4.39 -4.70
C ARG A 246 -15.79 3.51 -5.64
N VAL A 247 -15.77 2.20 -5.42
CA VAL A 247 -15.11 1.25 -6.34
C VAL A 247 -15.81 1.27 -7.70
N SER A 248 -17.15 1.25 -7.73
CA SER A 248 -17.92 1.32 -8.97
C SER A 248 -17.64 2.61 -9.75
N ASP A 249 -17.53 3.75 -9.05
CA ASP A 249 -17.19 5.03 -9.67
C ASP A 249 -15.78 5.03 -10.27
N LEU A 250 -14.80 4.46 -9.54
CA LEU A 250 -13.43 4.32 -10.03
C LEU A 250 -13.33 3.37 -11.23
N GLU A 251 -14.06 2.26 -11.22
CA GLU A 251 -14.16 1.34 -12.37
C GLU A 251 -14.76 2.04 -13.61
N GLY A 252 -15.76 2.91 -13.40
CA GLY A 252 -16.31 3.78 -14.44
C GLY A 252 -15.26 4.71 -15.02
N ALA A 253 -14.52 5.45 -14.17
CA ALA A 253 -13.46 6.36 -14.59
C ALA A 253 -12.32 5.64 -15.35
N ILE A 254 -11.95 4.44 -14.90
CA ILE A 254 -10.95 3.60 -15.60
C ILE A 254 -11.47 3.20 -17.00
N SER A 255 -12.75 2.85 -17.12
CA SER A 255 -13.36 2.49 -18.40
C SER A 255 -13.37 3.67 -19.37
N GLU A 256 -13.68 4.88 -18.89
CA GLU A 256 -13.61 6.11 -19.69
C GLU A 256 -12.18 6.43 -20.13
N ALA A 257 -11.20 6.33 -19.22
CA ALA A 257 -9.80 6.55 -19.54
C ALA A 257 -9.26 5.55 -20.59
N ARG A 258 -9.69 4.28 -20.51
CA ARG A 258 -9.38 3.27 -21.53
C ARG A 258 -9.97 3.65 -22.89
N GLY A 259 -11.23 4.09 -22.94
CA GLY A 259 -11.84 4.56 -24.17
C GLY A 259 -11.08 5.73 -24.81
N GLN A 260 -10.61 6.68 -24.00
CA GLN A 260 -9.78 7.78 -24.49
C GLN A 260 -8.42 7.30 -25.00
N ALA A 261 -7.78 6.35 -24.31
CA ALA A 261 -6.51 5.76 -24.75
C ALA A 261 -6.64 5.06 -26.11
N GLU A 262 -7.71 4.28 -26.32
CA GLU A 262 -8.02 3.65 -27.61
C GLU A 262 -8.25 4.68 -28.72
N ASP A 263 -8.89 5.81 -28.41
CA ASP A 263 -9.10 6.89 -29.37
C ASP A 263 -7.78 7.60 -29.74
N TRP A 264 -6.89 7.82 -28.76
CA TRP A 264 -5.56 8.35 -29.03
C TRP A 264 -4.71 7.36 -29.84
N GLU A 265 -4.75 6.08 -29.53
CA GLU A 265 -4.06 5.03 -30.29
C GLU A 265 -4.55 5.00 -31.75
N ARG A 266 -5.86 5.06 -31.98
CA ARG A 266 -6.43 5.17 -33.33
C ARG A 266 -5.95 6.42 -34.08
N ARG A 267 -5.85 7.57 -33.40
CA ARG A 267 -5.32 8.80 -34.00
C ARG A 267 -3.84 8.66 -34.36
N THR A 268 -3.04 8.08 -33.48
CA THR A 268 -1.61 7.83 -33.71
C THR A 268 -1.40 6.93 -34.92
N ILE A 269 -2.08 5.78 -34.99
CA ILE A 269 -2.04 4.88 -36.15
C ILE A 269 -2.48 5.61 -37.44
N GLY A 270 -3.51 6.45 -37.35
CA GLY A 270 -3.98 7.24 -38.48
C GLY A 270 -2.99 8.30 -38.96
N LEU A 271 -2.17 8.87 -38.07
CA LEU A 271 -1.10 9.82 -38.41
C LEU A 271 0.12 9.09 -38.97
N GLU A 272 0.53 7.97 -38.38
CA GLU A 272 1.59 7.10 -38.88
C GLU A 272 1.29 6.64 -40.32
N ALA A 273 0.06 6.21 -40.59
CA ALA A 273 -0.35 5.82 -41.95
C ALA A 273 -0.26 6.98 -42.95
N LYS A 274 -0.54 8.22 -42.52
CA LYS A 274 -0.38 9.41 -43.39
C LYS A 274 1.10 9.73 -43.66
N ILE A 275 1.96 9.55 -42.66
CA ILE A 275 3.41 9.72 -42.80
C ILE A 275 3.96 8.66 -43.78
N GLU A 276 3.58 7.40 -43.62
CA GLU A 276 3.97 6.33 -44.54
C GLU A 276 3.44 6.55 -45.97
N LEU A 277 2.26 7.15 -46.12
CA LEU A 277 1.73 7.52 -47.45
C LEU A 277 2.59 8.60 -48.14
N GLN A 278 3.21 9.50 -47.37
CA GLN A 278 4.06 10.56 -47.91
C GLN A 278 5.51 10.11 -48.18
N ARG A 279 5.96 9.02 -47.55
CA ARG A 279 7.32 8.50 -47.66
C ARG A 279 7.80 8.31 -49.12
N PRO A 280 7.02 7.73 -50.05
CA PRO A 280 7.47 7.57 -51.44
C PRO A 280 7.75 8.89 -52.14
N LEU A 281 6.97 9.94 -51.85
CA LEU A 281 7.15 11.26 -52.45
C LEU A 281 8.44 11.93 -51.96
N LEU A 282 8.80 11.74 -50.68
CA LEU A 282 10.07 12.22 -50.13
C LEU A 282 11.25 11.46 -50.73
N VAL A 283 11.14 10.13 -50.90
CA VAL A 283 12.15 9.31 -51.59
C VAL A 283 12.36 9.78 -53.03
N ASP A 284 11.28 10.04 -53.78
CA ASP A 284 11.35 10.60 -55.13
C ASP A 284 12.05 11.99 -55.14
N GLN A 285 11.77 12.84 -54.14
CA GLN A 285 12.45 14.12 -53.99
C GLN A 285 13.96 13.95 -53.73
N LEU A 286 14.35 13.03 -52.85
CA LEU A 286 15.75 12.70 -52.56
C LEU A 286 16.51 12.16 -53.78
N ILE A 287 15.87 11.31 -54.59
CA ILE A 287 16.43 10.85 -55.89
C ILE A 287 16.70 12.06 -56.79
N ASN A 288 15.75 12.98 -56.89
CA ASN A 288 15.90 14.17 -57.73
C ASN A 288 16.94 15.15 -57.17
N LEU A 289 17.03 15.31 -55.85
CA LEU A 289 18.06 16.10 -55.18
C LEU A 289 19.45 15.54 -55.42
N SER A 290 19.63 14.22 -55.35
CA SER A 290 20.92 13.59 -55.69
C SER A 290 21.32 13.87 -57.15
N LYS A 291 20.38 13.81 -58.10
CA LYS A 291 20.64 14.18 -59.50
C LYS A 291 21.02 15.67 -59.63
N LEU A 292 20.29 16.55 -58.96
CA LEU A 292 20.55 17.99 -59.00
C LEU A 292 21.90 18.34 -58.36
N HIS A 293 22.21 17.71 -57.23
CA HIS A 293 23.50 17.83 -56.55
C HIS A 293 24.65 17.46 -57.49
N ASN A 294 24.55 16.31 -58.15
CA ASN A 294 25.54 15.87 -59.13
C ASN A 294 25.72 16.88 -60.28
N GLN A 295 24.63 17.46 -60.78
CA GLN A 295 24.68 18.49 -61.83
C GLN A 295 25.36 19.77 -61.35
N VAL A 296 25.03 20.26 -60.15
CA VAL A 296 25.67 21.43 -59.55
C VAL A 296 27.17 21.15 -59.37
N HIS A 297 27.52 19.96 -58.92
CA HIS A 297 28.91 19.56 -58.73
C HIS A 297 29.70 19.42 -60.04
N GLU A 298 29.07 19.00 -61.14
CA GLU A 298 29.68 19.05 -62.47
C GLU A 298 29.95 20.49 -62.93
N ILE A 299 29.02 21.42 -62.66
CA ILE A 299 29.21 22.84 -62.98
C ILE A 299 30.34 23.44 -62.14
N ILE A 300 30.39 23.14 -60.84
CA ILE A 300 31.51 23.49 -59.95
C ILE A 300 32.82 23.07 -60.62
N ARG A 301 32.95 21.79 -60.96
CA ARG A 301 34.17 21.26 -61.59
C ARG A 301 34.56 22.00 -62.88
N GLY A 302 33.59 22.42 -63.69
CA GLY A 302 33.84 23.20 -64.90
C GLY A 302 34.29 24.64 -64.65
N VAL A 303 33.82 25.27 -63.57
CA VAL A 303 34.13 26.66 -63.22
C VAL A 303 35.48 26.77 -62.50
N TYR A 304 35.80 25.81 -61.62
CA TYR A 304 37.07 25.72 -60.91
C TYR A 304 38.06 24.89 -61.74
N SER A 305 38.52 25.45 -62.86
CA SER A 305 39.56 24.82 -63.72
C SER A 305 40.98 24.88 -63.11
N ASP A 306 41.16 25.65 -62.04
CA ASP A 306 42.40 25.71 -61.27
C ASP A 306 42.14 24.94 -59.96
N GLY A 307 42.86 23.84 -59.74
CA GLY A 307 42.54 22.81 -58.75
C GLY A 307 42.63 23.22 -57.28
N SER A 308 41.85 24.19 -56.83
CA SER A 308 41.62 24.48 -55.42
C SER A 308 40.39 23.73 -54.90
N ASP A 309 40.49 23.34 -53.62
CA ASP A 309 39.60 22.48 -52.85
C ASP A 309 38.10 22.67 -53.13
N VAL A 310 37.60 21.92 -54.11
CA VAL A 310 36.17 21.63 -54.21
C VAL A 310 35.89 20.59 -53.14
N SER A 311 35.19 20.99 -52.08
CA SER A 311 34.77 20.10 -51.00
C SER A 311 34.06 18.89 -51.60
N ASP A 312 34.61 17.69 -51.39
CA ASP A 312 34.15 16.40 -51.92
C ASP A 312 32.89 15.92 -51.17
N SER A 313 31.92 16.82 -51.00
CA SER A 313 30.63 16.57 -50.37
C SER A 313 29.75 15.81 -51.35
N SER A 314 29.92 14.49 -51.41
CA SER A 314 28.96 13.62 -52.10
C SER A 314 27.70 13.52 -51.23
N PHE A 315 26.59 14.13 -51.66
CA PHE A 315 25.29 13.95 -51.02
C PHE A 315 24.86 12.48 -51.19
N VAL A 316 25.02 11.70 -50.12
CA VAL A 316 24.58 10.30 -50.04
C VAL A 316 23.46 10.23 -49.02
N TRP A 317 22.31 9.71 -49.46
CA TRP A 317 21.18 9.41 -48.60
C TRP A 317 20.89 7.91 -48.70
N GLU A 318 20.41 7.32 -47.60
CA GLU A 318 20.13 5.89 -47.51
C GLU A 318 18.61 5.65 -47.55
N GLU A 319 18.16 4.77 -48.45
CA GLU A 319 16.73 4.49 -48.70
C GLU A 319 16.04 3.74 -47.53
N VAL A 320 16.83 3.26 -46.55
CA VAL A 320 16.38 2.38 -45.47
C VAL A 320 15.94 3.13 -44.19
N GLY A 321 16.08 4.46 -44.15
CA GLY A 321 15.75 5.26 -42.96
C GLY A 321 14.25 5.36 -42.64
N ASP A 322 13.92 5.59 -41.36
CA ASP A 322 12.57 5.94 -40.87
C ASP A 322 11.99 7.11 -41.72
N PRO A 323 10.68 7.14 -42.08
CA PRO A 323 10.09 8.29 -42.78
C PRO A 323 10.43 9.67 -42.19
N VAL A 324 10.65 9.78 -40.87
CA VAL A 324 11.13 11.04 -40.24
C VAL A 324 12.56 11.36 -40.64
N GLU A 325 13.44 10.37 -40.68
CA GLU A 325 14.83 10.51 -41.13
C GLU A 325 14.89 10.84 -42.63
N VAL A 326 14.02 10.22 -43.44
CA VAL A 326 13.88 10.52 -44.87
C VAL A 326 13.44 11.98 -45.08
N ALA A 327 12.47 12.48 -44.30
CA ALA A 327 12.06 13.88 -44.36
C ALA A 327 13.19 14.84 -43.98
N ARG A 328 13.98 14.50 -42.95
CA ARG A 328 15.14 15.29 -42.51
C ARG A 328 16.23 15.32 -43.57
N ALA A 329 16.60 14.17 -44.13
CA ALA A 329 17.60 14.06 -45.19
C ALA A 329 17.19 14.82 -46.45
N ALA A 330 15.90 14.80 -46.82
CA ALA A 330 15.38 15.59 -47.93
C ALA A 330 15.55 17.09 -47.67
N LEU A 331 15.19 17.57 -46.48
CA LEU A 331 15.33 18.98 -46.12
C LEU A 331 16.80 19.43 -46.12
N GLU A 332 17.68 18.69 -45.44
CA GLU A 332 19.12 18.99 -45.39
C GLU A 332 19.74 18.99 -46.80
N GLY A 333 19.36 18.02 -47.64
CA GLY A 333 19.76 17.96 -49.04
C GLY A 333 19.29 19.16 -49.87
N THR A 334 18.03 19.60 -49.72
CA THR A 334 17.54 20.79 -50.43
C THR A 334 18.32 22.05 -50.06
N VAL A 335 18.62 22.24 -48.77
CA VAL A 335 19.35 23.41 -48.27
C VAL A 335 20.77 23.39 -48.82
N SER A 336 21.47 22.26 -48.70
CA SER A 336 22.85 22.09 -49.19
C SER A 336 22.97 22.37 -50.69
N VAL A 337 22.10 21.78 -51.52
CA VAL A 337 22.12 22.00 -52.97
C VAL A 337 21.83 23.46 -53.33
N CYS A 338 20.92 24.13 -52.61
CA CYS A 338 20.63 25.54 -52.85
C CYS A 338 21.81 26.45 -52.48
N GLU A 339 22.51 26.16 -51.39
CA GLU A 339 23.70 26.90 -50.97
C GLU A 339 24.84 26.74 -51.99
N GLU A 340 25.12 25.51 -52.41
CA GLU A 340 26.14 25.23 -53.43
C GLU A 340 25.79 25.87 -54.77
N ALA A 341 24.55 25.74 -55.24
CA ALA A 341 24.09 26.36 -56.48
C ALA A 341 24.20 27.90 -56.44
N ARG A 342 23.95 28.52 -55.28
CA ARG A 342 24.10 29.98 -55.10
C ARG A 342 25.56 30.41 -55.27
N VAL A 343 26.49 29.72 -54.62
CA VAL A 343 27.93 30.01 -54.70
C VAL A 343 28.41 29.84 -56.15
N VAL A 344 28.00 28.77 -56.82
CA VAL A 344 28.34 28.51 -58.22
C VAL A 344 27.81 29.58 -59.15
N SER A 345 26.55 29.97 -58.98
CA SER A 345 25.92 31.01 -59.81
C SER A 345 26.65 32.35 -59.69
N GLU A 346 27.07 32.72 -58.47
CA GLU A 346 27.90 33.89 -58.24
C GLU A 346 29.25 33.77 -58.94
N LYS A 347 29.90 32.62 -58.84
CA LYS A 347 31.20 32.39 -59.49
C LYS A 347 31.14 32.38 -61.02
N VAL A 348 30.12 31.77 -61.60
CA VAL A 348 29.87 31.79 -63.05
C VAL A 348 29.65 33.22 -63.53
N ARG A 349 28.88 34.02 -62.79
CA ARG A 349 28.65 35.44 -63.10
C ARG A 349 29.93 36.25 -63.06
N GLU A 350 30.77 36.09 -62.03
CA GLU A 350 32.09 36.73 -61.97
C GLU A 350 32.94 36.40 -63.22
N ARG A 351 32.94 35.13 -63.65
CA ARG A 351 33.67 34.69 -64.84
C ARG A 351 33.12 35.30 -66.13
N ILE A 352 31.80 35.34 -66.29
CA ILE A 352 31.14 35.99 -67.45
C ILE A 352 31.46 37.48 -67.49
N GLU A 353 31.48 38.16 -66.34
CA GLU A 353 31.84 39.58 -66.26
C GLU A 353 33.32 39.82 -66.62
N ALA A 354 34.22 38.95 -66.16
CA ALA A 354 35.62 38.98 -66.55
C ALA A 354 35.81 38.79 -68.06
N ASP A 355 35.18 37.77 -68.64
CA ASP A 355 35.21 37.50 -70.08
C ASP A 355 34.62 38.68 -70.89
N ARG A 356 33.56 39.32 -70.37
CA ARG A 356 32.96 40.51 -70.99
C ARG A 356 33.90 41.71 -70.98
N LEU A 357 34.63 41.94 -69.89
CA LEU A 357 35.63 43.00 -69.80
C LEU A 357 36.80 42.72 -70.75
N GLU A 358 37.26 41.47 -70.84
CA GLU A 358 38.30 41.07 -71.80
C GLU A 358 37.83 41.24 -73.25
N ALA A 359 36.59 40.85 -73.57
CA ALA A 359 36.00 41.05 -74.89
C ALA A 359 35.89 42.55 -75.25
N LYS A 360 35.53 43.42 -74.28
CA LYS A 360 35.54 44.88 -74.49
C LYS A 360 36.96 45.37 -74.79
N ARG A 361 37.96 44.95 -74.01
CA ARG A 361 39.38 45.29 -74.23
C ARG A 361 39.86 44.83 -75.60
N LEU A 362 39.56 43.60 -75.98
CA LEU A 362 39.89 43.06 -77.31
C LEU A 362 39.18 43.85 -78.41
N ASN A 363 37.91 44.20 -78.25
CA ASN A 363 37.18 45.00 -79.22
C ASN A 363 37.74 46.43 -79.37
N GLU A 364 38.15 47.06 -78.26
CA GLU A 364 38.86 48.35 -78.29
C GLU A 364 40.19 48.23 -79.04
N THR A 365 40.96 47.17 -78.81
CA THR A 365 42.22 46.94 -79.56
C THR A 365 41.98 46.71 -81.05
N VAL A 366 40.92 45.98 -81.41
CA VAL A 366 40.50 45.80 -82.82
C VAL A 366 40.07 47.13 -83.41
N GLY A 367 39.35 47.96 -82.66
CA GLY A 367 38.96 49.32 -83.05
C GLY A 367 40.17 50.22 -83.33
N GLN A 368 41.17 50.19 -82.46
CA GLN A 368 42.45 50.89 -82.64
C GLN A 368 43.17 50.42 -83.92
N LEU A 369 43.32 49.11 -84.11
CA LEU A 369 43.93 48.54 -85.31
C LEU A 369 43.16 48.90 -86.60
N MET A 370 41.83 48.96 -86.54
CA MET A 370 41.00 49.39 -87.67
C MET A 370 41.16 50.89 -87.99
N ALA A 371 41.35 51.74 -86.97
CA ALA A 371 41.66 53.15 -87.14
C ALA A 371 43.07 53.35 -87.74
N GLU A 372 44.07 52.62 -87.24
CA GLU A 372 45.42 52.59 -87.82
C GLU A 372 45.38 52.12 -89.29
N LYS A 373 44.65 51.05 -89.60
CA LYS A 373 44.44 50.60 -90.98
C LYS A 373 43.83 51.69 -91.87
N LYS A 374 42.83 52.44 -91.36
CA LYS A 374 42.23 53.57 -92.09
C LYS A 374 43.24 54.71 -92.29
N HIS A 375 44.05 55.02 -91.26
CA HIS A 375 45.09 56.05 -91.30
C HIS A 375 46.20 55.70 -92.31
N VAL A 376 46.70 54.46 -92.30
CA VAL A 376 47.62 53.92 -93.31
C VAL A 376 46.97 53.97 -94.70
N GLY A 377 45.68 53.63 -94.80
CA GLY A 377 44.92 53.77 -96.05
C GLY A 377 44.79 55.22 -96.55
N SER A 378 44.65 56.20 -95.64
CA SER A 378 44.68 57.62 -95.99
C SER A 378 46.08 58.10 -96.35
N LEU A 379 47.13 57.63 -95.67
CA LEU A 379 48.52 57.95 -96.01
C LEU A 379 48.89 57.39 -97.39
N LEU A 380 48.45 56.18 -97.74
CA LEU A 380 48.62 55.62 -99.09
C LEU A 380 47.82 56.42 -100.13
N ARG A 381 46.59 56.84 -99.81
CA ARG A 381 45.81 57.74 -100.68
C ARG A 381 46.44 59.14 -100.79
N SER A 382 47.07 59.65 -99.75
CA SER A 382 47.79 60.93 -99.73
C SER A 382 49.16 60.83 -100.40
N ALA A 383 49.82 59.68 -100.39
CA ALA A 383 51.00 59.42 -101.22
C ALA A 383 50.62 59.29 -102.71
N LEU A 384 49.43 58.79 -103.01
CA LEU A 384 48.83 58.80 -104.36
C LEU A 384 48.28 60.18 -104.76
N ALA A 385 47.85 61.01 -103.80
CA ALA A 385 47.28 62.35 -104.01
C ALA A 385 48.29 63.50 -103.84
N GLY A 386 49.49 63.23 -103.33
CA GLY A 386 50.66 64.12 -103.25
C GLY A 386 51.34 64.37 -104.59
N LYS A 387 50.54 64.45 -105.67
CA LYS A 387 50.90 65.21 -106.85
C LYS A 387 50.78 66.68 -106.44
N ASN A 388 51.89 67.29 -106.03
CA ASN A 388 52.17 68.74 -106.11
C ASN A 388 53.58 69.13 -105.58
N GLU A 389 54.48 68.17 -105.29
CA GLU A 389 55.92 68.31 -105.61
C GLU A 389 56.17 67.86 -107.07
N SER A 390 55.32 68.37 -107.96
CA SER A 390 55.43 68.16 -109.39
C SER A 390 55.94 69.39 -110.10
N ASP A 391 56.49 70.42 -109.44
CA ASP A 391 56.91 71.65 -110.18
C ASP A 391 58.33 71.57 -110.77
N GLU A 392 59.25 70.80 -110.17
CA GLU A 392 60.56 70.49 -110.78
C GLU A 392 60.44 69.34 -111.81
N VAL A 393 59.51 68.39 -111.57
CA VAL A 393 59.23 67.25 -112.46
C VAL A 393 58.32 67.66 -113.63
N LEU A 394 57.41 68.62 -113.44
CA LEU A 394 56.63 69.21 -114.54
C LEU A 394 57.52 70.00 -115.48
N ARG A 395 58.55 70.72 -115.04
CA ARG A 395 59.47 71.41 -115.97
C ARG A 395 60.30 70.45 -116.85
N VAL A 396 60.57 69.25 -116.35
CA VAL A 396 61.24 68.17 -117.11
C VAL A 396 60.26 67.47 -118.06
N ALA A 397 59.00 67.29 -117.66
CA ALA A 397 57.95 66.77 -118.52
C ALA A 397 57.45 67.80 -119.57
N GLU A 398 57.46 69.10 -119.28
CA GLU A 398 57.08 70.20 -120.18
C GLU A 398 58.09 70.36 -121.33
N ASN A 399 59.37 69.99 -121.10
CA ASN A 399 60.39 69.88 -122.13
C ASN A 399 60.31 68.56 -122.91
N GLY A 400 59.96 67.44 -122.26
CA GLY A 400 59.75 66.14 -122.93
C GLY A 400 58.47 66.08 -123.78
N LEU A 401 57.43 66.85 -123.43
CA LEU A 401 56.17 66.90 -124.17
C LEU A 401 56.19 67.95 -125.31
N LYS A 402 57.13 68.90 -125.27
CA LYS A 402 57.46 69.78 -126.41
C LYS A 402 58.18 69.05 -127.55
N GLU A 403 58.93 67.99 -127.27
CA GLU A 403 59.50 67.09 -128.30
C GLU A 403 58.43 66.22 -128.99
N VAL A 404 57.23 66.09 -128.41
CA VAL A 404 56.13 65.24 -128.94
C VAL A 404 54.86 66.04 -129.29
N GLY A 405 54.88 67.38 -129.18
CA GLY A 405 53.96 68.27 -129.90
C GLY A 405 52.54 68.46 -129.35
N MET A 406 52.34 68.61 -128.03
CA MET A 406 51.03 69.03 -127.47
C MET A 406 51.17 70.04 -126.31
N GLU A 407 50.35 71.11 -126.33
CA GLU A 407 50.46 72.29 -125.46
C GLU A 407 49.07 72.71 -124.94
N ILE A 408 48.79 72.69 -123.62
CA ILE A 408 47.69 73.47 -122.97
C ILE A 408 47.99 73.75 -121.47
N LYS A 409 47.83 75.03 -121.06
CA LYS A 409 47.77 75.55 -119.67
C LYS A 409 46.31 75.78 -119.24
N PHE A 410 46.01 75.84 -117.93
CA PHE A 410 45.13 76.89 -117.34
C PHE A 410 45.17 76.95 -115.79
N SER A 411 45.43 78.16 -115.30
CA SER A 411 45.08 78.76 -114.00
C SER A 411 43.54 78.77 -113.79
N SER A 412 42.87 79.01 -112.66
CA SER A 412 43.03 79.84 -111.44
C SER A 412 41.73 79.68 -110.61
N LEU A 413 41.71 79.86 -109.27
CA LEU A 413 40.76 80.72 -108.52
C LEU A 413 40.98 80.65 -106.99
N VAL A 414 40.67 81.78 -106.33
CA VAL A 414 41.13 82.29 -105.02
C VAL A 414 39.98 82.38 -104.00
N GLY A 415 40.32 82.38 -102.69
CA GLY A 415 39.66 83.18 -101.64
C GLY A 415 38.90 82.38 -100.58
N ASP A 416 38.60 82.85 -99.37
CA ASP A 416 39.02 83.96 -98.47
C ASP A 416 38.24 83.71 -97.14
N GLY A 417 38.64 84.31 -96.01
CA GLY A 417 38.14 83.99 -94.66
C GLY A 417 36.92 84.75 -94.14
N GLY A 418 36.49 84.39 -92.91
CA GLY A 418 35.70 85.21 -91.98
C GLY A 418 34.35 84.64 -91.49
N ALA A 419 34.19 84.41 -90.17
CA ALA A 419 32.91 84.45 -89.41
C ALA A 419 33.11 84.13 -87.90
N GLU A 420 33.31 85.13 -87.03
CA GLU A 420 33.49 84.94 -85.56
C GLU A 420 32.23 85.26 -84.71
N GLU A 421 31.08 85.65 -85.29
CA GLU A 421 29.87 86.01 -84.51
C GLU A 421 28.79 84.91 -84.42
N ASP A 422 28.82 83.92 -85.33
CA ASP A 422 27.91 82.76 -85.30
C ASP A 422 28.36 81.67 -84.30
N GLU A 423 29.64 81.67 -83.92
CA GLU A 423 30.24 80.71 -82.98
C GLU A 423 29.84 80.97 -81.52
N VAL A 424 29.64 82.23 -81.14
CA VAL A 424 29.27 82.59 -79.75
C VAL A 424 27.81 82.23 -79.46
N TYR A 425 26.90 82.44 -80.42
CA TYR A 425 25.49 82.03 -80.28
C TYR A 425 25.32 80.50 -80.32
N THR A 426 26.11 79.80 -81.14
CA THR A 426 26.12 78.33 -81.16
C THR A 426 26.73 77.73 -79.90
N LEU A 427 27.79 78.34 -79.34
CA LEU A 427 28.38 77.91 -78.06
C LEU A 427 27.45 78.20 -76.86
N ALA A 428 26.75 79.34 -76.84
CA ALA A 428 25.76 79.66 -75.81
C ALA A 428 24.57 78.69 -75.86
N GLY A 429 24.08 78.33 -77.07
CA GLY A 429 23.05 77.31 -77.24
C GLY A 429 23.51 75.90 -76.84
N ALA A 430 24.76 75.54 -77.11
CA ALA A 430 25.34 74.29 -76.64
C ALA A 430 25.47 74.24 -75.11
N LEU A 431 25.91 75.34 -74.48
CA LEU A 431 26.00 75.45 -73.02
C LEU A 431 24.61 75.39 -72.37
N GLU A 432 23.60 76.06 -72.93
CA GLU A 432 22.23 75.99 -72.45
C GLU A 432 21.66 74.56 -72.55
N ASN A 433 21.95 73.84 -73.63
CA ASN A 433 21.55 72.44 -73.79
C ASN A 433 22.26 71.52 -72.79
N ILE A 434 23.56 71.74 -72.52
CA ILE A 434 24.31 70.98 -71.50
C ILE A 434 23.75 71.29 -70.10
N VAL A 435 23.44 72.55 -69.80
CA VAL A 435 22.83 72.94 -68.52
C VAL A 435 21.46 72.28 -68.37
N LYS A 436 20.60 72.30 -69.38
CA LYS A 436 19.29 71.62 -69.35
C LYS A 436 19.44 70.11 -69.19
N ALA A 437 20.40 69.48 -69.89
CA ALA A 437 20.69 68.06 -69.73
C ALA A 437 21.16 67.73 -68.31
N SER A 438 22.06 68.54 -67.74
CA SER A 438 22.53 68.37 -66.36
C SER A 438 21.42 68.63 -65.34
N GLN A 439 20.49 69.54 -65.60
CA GLN A 439 19.33 69.80 -64.75
C GLN A 439 18.36 68.61 -64.75
N LEU A 440 18.11 68.01 -65.91
CA LEU A 440 17.30 66.78 -66.00
C LEU A 440 17.98 65.62 -65.27
N GLU A 441 19.30 65.46 -65.43
CA GLU A 441 20.07 64.43 -64.71
C GLU A 441 20.03 64.64 -63.18
N ILE A 442 20.12 65.90 -62.72
CA ILE A 442 19.96 66.23 -61.30
C ILE A 442 18.56 65.84 -60.79
N ILE A 443 17.51 66.08 -61.55
CA ILE A 443 16.14 65.70 -61.18
C ILE A 443 15.97 64.18 -61.16
N GLU A 444 16.50 63.46 -62.15
CA GLU A 444 16.46 62.00 -62.20
C GLU A 444 17.23 61.38 -61.03
N LEU A 445 18.41 61.89 -60.71
CA LEU A 445 19.19 61.47 -59.55
C LEU A 445 18.45 61.77 -58.23
N GLN A 446 17.82 62.94 -58.11
CA GLN A 446 17.00 63.28 -56.94
C GLN A 446 15.84 62.29 -56.76
N HIS A 447 15.10 61.98 -57.82
CA HIS A 447 14.05 60.97 -57.78
C HIS A 447 14.60 59.59 -57.38
N SER A 448 15.76 59.18 -57.91
CA SER A 448 16.38 57.90 -57.52
C SER A 448 16.76 57.87 -56.04
N VAL A 449 17.27 58.97 -55.49
CA VAL A 449 17.62 59.10 -54.07
C VAL A 449 16.36 59.06 -53.20
N ASP A 450 15.29 59.72 -53.62
CA ASP A 450 14.02 59.73 -52.89
C ASP A 450 13.33 58.35 -52.92
N MET A 451 13.42 57.62 -54.04
CA MET A 451 12.99 56.22 -54.13
C MET A 451 13.78 55.32 -53.20
N LEU A 452 15.11 55.43 -53.18
CA LEU A 452 15.98 54.65 -52.27
C LEU A 452 15.71 55.00 -50.80
N ARG A 453 15.42 56.27 -50.47
CA ARG A 453 15.01 56.67 -49.12
C ARG A 453 13.67 56.04 -48.73
N ALA A 454 12.71 55.99 -49.64
CA ALA A 454 11.42 55.34 -49.40
C ALA A 454 11.59 53.84 -49.18
N GLU A 455 12.36 53.15 -50.02
CA GLU A 455 12.70 51.73 -49.86
C GLU A 455 13.42 51.45 -48.53
N SER A 456 14.40 52.28 -48.18
CA SER A 456 15.11 52.19 -46.89
C SER A 456 14.17 52.41 -45.70
N SER A 457 13.19 53.31 -45.81
CA SER A 457 12.19 53.53 -44.77
C SER A 457 11.27 52.31 -44.56
N ILE A 458 10.91 51.59 -45.62
CA ILE A 458 10.10 50.37 -45.56
C ILE A 458 10.92 49.22 -44.98
N LEU A 459 12.17 49.05 -45.41
CA LEU A 459 13.08 48.06 -44.84
C LEU A 459 13.29 48.30 -43.34
N LYS A 460 13.43 49.57 -42.93
CA LYS A 460 13.55 49.93 -41.51
C LYS A 460 12.31 49.54 -40.71
N THR A 461 11.10 49.81 -41.22
CA THR A 461 9.88 49.40 -40.52
C THR A 461 9.71 47.88 -40.45
N HIS A 462 10.17 47.14 -41.47
CA HIS A 462 10.20 45.68 -41.43
C HIS A 462 11.17 45.14 -40.38
N VAL A 463 12.39 45.69 -40.29
CA VAL A 463 13.38 45.32 -39.26
C VAL A 463 12.85 45.63 -37.86
N GLU A 464 12.24 46.81 -37.65
CA GLU A 464 11.62 47.15 -36.37
C GLU A 464 10.44 46.22 -36.00
N ALA A 465 9.69 45.74 -36.99
CA ALA A 465 8.63 44.74 -36.78
C ALA A 465 9.21 43.37 -36.39
N GLN A 466 10.25 42.92 -37.10
CA GLN A 466 10.97 41.68 -36.78
C GLN A 466 11.62 41.74 -35.39
N GLU A 467 12.22 42.87 -35.01
CA GLU A 467 12.80 43.08 -33.68
C GLU A 467 11.74 42.93 -32.57
N LYS A 468 10.55 43.51 -32.79
CA LYS A 468 9.41 43.36 -31.86
C LYS A 468 8.94 41.91 -31.77
N GLU A 469 8.88 41.18 -32.88
CA GLU A 469 8.50 39.76 -32.87
C GLU A 469 9.53 38.90 -32.15
N ILE A 470 10.83 39.11 -32.42
CA ILE A 470 11.93 38.45 -31.70
C ILE A 470 11.85 38.76 -30.20
N SER A 471 11.53 40.01 -29.82
CA SER A 471 11.39 40.37 -28.40
C SER A 471 10.23 39.62 -27.70
N LYS A 472 9.11 39.42 -28.39
CA LYS A 472 7.96 38.65 -27.88
C LYS A 472 8.30 37.16 -27.75
N LEU A 473 8.95 36.58 -28.76
CA LEU A 473 9.39 35.19 -28.71
C LEU A 473 10.39 34.96 -27.58
N LYS A 474 11.32 35.90 -27.34
CA LYS A 474 12.24 35.83 -26.19
C LYS A 474 11.52 35.85 -24.84
N GLN A 475 10.49 36.70 -24.68
CA GLN A 475 9.69 36.73 -23.47
C GLN A 475 8.93 35.40 -23.28
N TYR A 476 8.34 34.87 -24.35
CA TYR A 476 7.64 33.60 -24.31
C TYR A 476 8.55 32.42 -23.97
N ILE A 477 9.76 32.37 -24.52
CA ILE A 477 10.77 31.36 -24.16
C ILE A 477 11.10 31.44 -22.68
N LYS A 478 11.30 32.65 -22.14
CA LYS A 478 11.58 32.84 -20.72
C LYS A 478 10.43 32.35 -19.81
N GLU A 479 9.18 32.62 -20.19
CA GLU A 479 8.02 32.10 -19.47
C GLU A 479 7.94 30.56 -19.51
N LEU A 480 8.35 29.94 -20.62
CA LEU A 480 8.43 28.48 -20.71
C LEU A 480 9.55 27.91 -19.85
N GLU A 481 10.73 28.54 -19.82
CA GLU A 481 11.84 28.17 -18.94
C GLU A 481 11.45 28.24 -17.46
N GLU A 482 10.75 29.31 -17.05
CA GLU A 482 10.24 29.45 -15.68
C GLU A 482 9.21 28.36 -15.34
N LYS A 483 8.31 28.01 -16.27
CA LYS A 483 7.35 26.90 -16.09
C LYS A 483 8.05 25.55 -16.01
N GLU A 484 9.07 25.32 -16.82
CA GLU A 484 9.89 24.11 -16.77
C GLU A 484 10.62 24.00 -15.42
N GLN A 485 11.21 25.10 -14.95
CA GLN A 485 11.87 25.14 -13.64
C GLN A 485 10.89 24.77 -12.52
N VAL A 486 9.71 25.39 -12.48
CA VAL A 486 8.69 25.09 -11.46
C VAL A 486 8.18 23.65 -11.58
N ALA A 487 8.03 23.12 -12.80
CA ALA A 487 7.66 21.72 -13.00
C ALA A 487 8.74 20.76 -12.48
N ASN A 488 10.03 21.07 -12.70
CA ASN A 488 11.14 20.29 -12.19
C ASN A 488 11.18 20.31 -10.65
N GLU A 489 11.03 21.48 -10.03
CA GLU A 489 10.95 21.60 -8.56
C GLU A 489 9.77 20.80 -7.98
N ASN A 490 8.62 20.80 -8.66
CA ASN A 490 7.46 19.99 -8.26
C ASN A 490 7.73 18.49 -8.39
N VAL A 491 8.38 18.05 -9.47
CA VAL A 491 8.76 16.64 -9.66
C VAL A 491 9.76 16.20 -8.60
N GLU A 492 10.75 17.04 -8.27
CA GLU A 492 11.71 16.76 -7.19
C GLU A 492 11.01 16.63 -5.83
N GLY A 493 10.05 17.51 -5.53
CA GLY A 493 9.22 17.40 -4.33
C GLY A 493 8.43 16.09 -4.26
N LEU A 494 7.76 15.72 -5.36
CA LEU A 494 7.03 14.44 -5.46
C LEU A 494 7.97 13.23 -5.33
N MET A 495 9.19 13.30 -5.88
CA MET A 495 10.19 12.24 -5.71
C MET A 495 10.61 12.08 -4.24
N MET A 496 10.77 13.18 -3.49
CA MET A 496 11.06 13.11 -2.05
C MET A 496 9.90 12.48 -1.27
N ASP A 497 8.66 12.86 -1.58
CA ASP A 497 7.46 12.30 -0.94
C ASP A 497 7.30 10.80 -1.25
N ILE A 498 7.56 10.39 -2.49
CA ILE A 498 7.57 8.97 -2.89
C ILE A 498 8.62 8.20 -2.09
N ALA A 499 9.85 8.71 -1.98
CA ALA A 499 10.90 8.05 -1.21
C ALA A 499 10.52 7.92 0.29
N ALA A 500 9.91 8.95 0.88
CA ALA A 500 9.43 8.90 2.25
C ALA A 500 8.31 7.86 2.43
N ALA A 501 7.37 7.78 1.49
CA ALA A 501 6.31 6.77 1.51
C ALA A 501 6.86 5.35 1.34
N GLU A 502 7.87 5.13 0.49
CA GLU A 502 8.53 3.83 0.32
C GLU A 502 9.25 3.37 1.60
N GLU A 503 9.89 4.30 2.32
CA GLU A 503 10.46 4.00 3.63
C GLU A 503 9.39 3.62 4.65
N GLU A 504 8.26 4.33 4.70
CA GLU A 504 7.15 3.99 5.58
C GLU A 504 6.58 2.61 5.25
N ILE A 505 6.31 2.31 3.98
CA ILE A 505 5.87 0.99 3.52
C ILE A 505 6.86 -0.09 3.97
N SER A 506 8.16 0.17 3.87
CA SER A 506 9.20 -0.76 4.32
C SER A 506 9.18 -0.98 5.83
N ARG A 507 8.91 0.07 6.62
CA ARG A 507 8.74 -0.03 8.08
C ARG A 507 7.49 -0.85 8.45
N TRP A 508 6.35 -0.56 7.83
CA TRP A 508 5.11 -1.31 8.06
C TRP A 508 5.24 -2.78 7.66
N LYS A 509 5.90 -3.05 6.53
CA LYS A 509 6.19 -4.42 6.09
C LYS A 509 7.07 -5.17 7.11
N GLY A 510 8.12 -4.53 7.60
CA GLY A 510 8.97 -5.12 8.65
C GLY A 510 8.21 -5.41 9.94
N ALA A 511 7.34 -4.51 10.38
CA ALA A 511 6.49 -4.71 11.56
C ALA A 511 5.52 -5.88 11.37
N ALA A 512 4.84 -5.95 10.22
CA ALA A 512 3.92 -7.04 9.90
C ALA A 512 4.62 -8.40 9.83
N GLU A 513 5.84 -8.47 9.28
CA GLU A 513 6.64 -9.69 9.26
C GLU A 513 7.05 -10.14 10.66
N GLN A 514 7.39 -9.20 11.55
CA GLN A 514 7.69 -9.49 12.96
C GLN A 514 6.46 -9.99 13.72
N GLU A 515 5.30 -9.37 13.53
CA GLU A 515 4.04 -9.83 14.13
C GLU A 515 3.64 -11.22 13.63
N ALA A 516 3.79 -11.49 12.33
CA ALA A 516 3.55 -12.81 11.76
C ALA A 516 4.51 -13.87 12.32
N ALA A 517 5.80 -13.52 12.53
CA ALA A 517 6.77 -14.40 13.15
C ALA A 517 6.44 -14.67 14.63
N ALA A 518 6.03 -13.65 15.38
CA ALA A 518 5.57 -13.79 16.77
C ALA A 518 4.32 -14.67 16.85
N GLY A 519 3.34 -14.46 15.96
CA GLY A 519 2.14 -15.29 15.87
C GLY A 519 2.46 -16.77 15.60
N LYS A 520 3.40 -17.06 14.69
CA LYS A 520 3.87 -18.43 14.43
C LYS A 520 4.55 -19.07 15.65
N ALA A 521 5.34 -18.31 16.42
CA ALA A 521 5.98 -18.83 17.62
C ALA A 521 4.96 -19.22 18.69
N VAL A 522 3.93 -18.39 18.88
CA VAL A 522 2.81 -18.67 19.80
C VAL A 522 2.01 -19.90 19.33
N GLU A 523 1.74 -20.02 18.03
CA GLU A 523 1.08 -21.20 17.47
C GLU A 523 1.90 -22.48 17.74
N GLN A 524 3.21 -22.44 17.54
CA GLN A 524 4.09 -23.57 17.86
C GLN A 524 4.06 -23.94 19.34
N GLU A 525 4.01 -22.95 20.24
CA GLU A 525 3.85 -23.19 21.67
C GLU A 525 2.51 -23.89 21.97
N PHE A 526 1.40 -23.41 21.43
CA PHE A 526 0.10 -24.07 21.59
C PHE A 526 0.07 -25.49 21.01
N VAL A 527 0.69 -25.71 19.86
CA VAL A 527 0.81 -27.05 19.28
C VAL A 527 1.59 -27.98 20.23
N SER A 528 2.67 -27.48 20.85
CA SER A 528 3.43 -28.25 21.83
C SER A 528 2.60 -28.57 23.08
N GLN A 529 1.88 -27.61 23.63
CA GLN A 529 0.98 -27.80 24.79
C GLN A 529 -0.17 -28.77 24.47
N LEU A 530 -0.75 -28.70 23.26
CA LEU A 530 -1.77 -29.65 22.82
C LEU A 530 -1.20 -31.06 22.67
N SER A 531 0.05 -31.20 22.24
CA SER A 531 0.70 -32.51 22.14
C SER A 531 0.93 -33.15 23.51
N THR A 532 1.37 -32.37 24.50
CA THR A 532 1.56 -32.85 25.88
C THR A 532 0.22 -33.21 26.52
N LEU A 533 -0.80 -32.35 26.40
CA LEU A 533 -2.13 -32.64 26.94
C LEU A 533 -2.77 -33.88 26.29
N ARG A 534 -2.54 -34.10 24.98
CA ARG A 534 -3.00 -35.32 24.30
C ARG A 534 -2.29 -36.55 24.84
N GLN A 535 -0.99 -36.46 25.10
CA GLN A 535 -0.23 -37.55 25.71
C GLN A 535 -0.76 -37.86 27.13
N ASP A 536 -0.91 -36.85 27.98
CA ASP A 536 -1.43 -37.00 29.35
C ASP A 536 -2.83 -37.63 29.36
N LEU A 537 -3.68 -37.23 28.42
CA LEU A 537 -5.02 -37.80 28.25
C LEU A 537 -4.99 -39.27 27.82
N GLU A 538 -4.03 -39.65 26.96
CA GLU A 538 -3.86 -41.04 26.56
C GLU A 538 -3.30 -41.90 27.71
N GLU A 539 -2.35 -41.37 28.47
CA GLU A 539 -1.83 -42.02 29.69
C GLU A 539 -2.93 -42.21 30.74
N ALA A 540 -3.78 -41.19 30.96
CA ALA A 540 -4.92 -41.29 31.87
C ALA A 540 -5.96 -42.33 31.41
N LYS A 541 -6.21 -42.44 30.10
CA LYS A 541 -7.08 -43.49 29.54
C LYS A 541 -6.51 -44.88 29.77
N GLN A 542 -5.21 -45.06 29.53
CA GLN A 542 -4.54 -46.35 29.78
C GLN A 542 -4.64 -46.73 31.26
N ALA A 543 -4.36 -45.79 32.18
CA ALA A 543 -4.51 -46.00 33.61
C ALA A 543 -5.96 -46.34 34.01
N LEU A 544 -6.95 -45.72 33.37
CA LEU A 544 -8.36 -46.03 33.60
C LEU A 544 -8.68 -47.47 33.17
N VAL A 545 -8.27 -47.89 31.98
CA VAL A 545 -8.46 -49.26 31.47
C VAL A 545 -7.80 -50.28 32.39
N GLU A 546 -6.58 -50.01 32.87
CA GLU A 546 -5.92 -50.88 33.86
C GLU A 546 -6.69 -50.97 35.17
N SER A 547 -7.24 -49.86 35.66
CA SER A 547 -8.04 -49.83 36.88
C SER A 547 -9.37 -50.58 36.70
N GLU A 548 -10.00 -50.48 35.53
CA GLU A 548 -11.21 -51.20 35.18
C GLU A 548 -10.95 -52.71 35.13
N ASN A 549 -9.83 -53.14 34.54
CA ASN A 549 -9.42 -54.54 34.54
C ASN A 549 -9.14 -55.07 35.96
N LYS A 550 -8.48 -54.27 36.82
CA LYS A 550 -8.28 -54.61 38.24
C LYS A 550 -9.60 -54.72 38.98
N LEU A 551 -10.57 -53.87 38.67
CA LEU A 551 -11.91 -53.91 39.24
C LEU A 551 -12.64 -55.19 38.80
N LYS A 552 -12.66 -55.50 37.50
CA LYS A 552 -13.25 -56.74 36.97
C LYS A 552 -12.66 -57.99 37.62
N PHE A 553 -11.34 -58.06 37.78
CA PHE A 553 -10.69 -59.17 38.49
C PHE A 553 -11.15 -59.29 39.95
N LYS A 554 -11.30 -58.15 40.65
CA LYS A 554 -11.83 -58.14 42.03
C LYS A 554 -13.31 -58.56 42.08
N GLU A 555 -14.12 -58.15 41.10
CA GLU A 555 -15.51 -58.57 40.97
C GLU A 555 -15.62 -60.07 40.72
N GLU A 556 -14.81 -60.63 39.82
CA GLU A 556 -14.74 -62.07 39.56
C GLU A 556 -14.29 -62.84 40.81
N THR A 557 -13.29 -62.32 41.52
CA THR A 557 -12.82 -62.91 42.78
C THR A 557 -13.90 -62.88 43.86
N ALA A 558 -14.64 -61.77 43.98
CA ALA A 558 -15.76 -61.65 44.91
C ALA A 558 -16.90 -62.60 44.53
N ALA A 559 -17.25 -62.71 43.25
CA ALA A 559 -18.24 -63.65 42.75
C ALA A 559 -17.85 -65.11 43.06
N ALA A 560 -16.58 -65.47 42.86
CA ALA A 560 -16.05 -66.79 43.20
C ALA A 560 -16.11 -67.06 44.71
N ALA A 561 -15.79 -66.07 45.55
CA ALA A 561 -15.88 -66.19 47.00
C ALA A 561 -17.34 -66.37 47.48
N ILE A 562 -18.30 -65.63 46.89
CA ILE A 562 -19.73 -65.80 47.17
C ILE A 562 -20.19 -67.21 46.77
N ALA A 563 -19.82 -67.68 45.57
CA ALA A 563 -20.16 -69.03 45.12
C ALA A 563 -19.56 -70.12 46.03
N ALA A 564 -18.33 -69.94 46.49
CA ALA A 564 -17.67 -70.83 47.44
C ALA A 564 -18.38 -70.86 48.81
N ARG A 565 -18.78 -69.68 49.33
CA ARG A 565 -19.57 -69.57 50.56
C ARG A 565 -20.92 -70.29 50.42
N ASP A 566 -21.64 -70.04 49.33
CA ASP A 566 -22.95 -70.66 49.10
C ASP A 566 -22.85 -72.19 48.94
N ALA A 567 -21.74 -72.69 48.36
CA ALA A 567 -21.44 -74.12 48.31
C ALA A 567 -21.12 -74.70 49.71
N ALA A 568 -20.34 -73.97 50.52
CA ALA A 568 -20.05 -74.35 51.90
C ALA A 568 -21.32 -74.37 52.77
N GLU A 569 -22.20 -73.38 52.63
CA GLU A 569 -23.50 -73.35 53.31
C GLU A 569 -24.39 -74.54 52.91
N LYS A 570 -24.43 -74.89 51.62
CA LYS A 570 -25.15 -76.09 51.15
C LYS A 570 -24.56 -77.37 51.78
N SER A 571 -23.23 -77.47 51.84
CA SER A 571 -22.54 -78.60 52.48
C SER A 571 -22.86 -78.68 53.98
N LEU A 572 -22.84 -77.55 54.68
CA LEU A 572 -23.21 -77.46 56.10
C LEU A 572 -24.66 -77.89 56.34
N LYS A 573 -25.62 -77.39 55.55
CA LYS A 573 -27.03 -77.80 55.63
C LYS A 573 -27.20 -79.31 55.42
N LEU A 574 -26.46 -79.91 54.50
CA LEU A 574 -26.46 -81.36 54.30
C LEU A 574 -25.87 -82.12 55.50
N ALA A 575 -24.80 -81.59 56.11
CA ALA A 575 -24.21 -82.16 57.32
C ALA A 575 -25.18 -82.08 58.51
N ASP A 576 -25.86 -80.94 58.70
CA ASP A 576 -26.88 -80.75 59.75
C ASP A 576 -28.06 -81.72 59.58
N LEU A 577 -28.54 -81.94 58.35
CA LEU A 577 -29.57 -82.94 58.04
C LEU A 577 -29.10 -84.37 58.32
N ARG A 578 -27.83 -84.70 58.04
CA ARG A 578 -27.28 -86.01 58.40
C ARG A 578 -27.17 -86.15 59.92
N ALA A 579 -26.72 -85.10 60.61
CA ALA A 579 -26.60 -85.08 62.06
C ALA A 579 -27.97 -85.16 62.75
N SER A 580 -29.02 -84.52 62.23
CA SER A 580 -30.38 -84.66 62.76
C SER A 580 -30.91 -86.08 62.60
N ARG A 581 -30.73 -86.71 61.43
CA ARG A 581 -31.11 -88.12 61.21
C ARG A 581 -30.35 -89.08 62.13
N LEU A 582 -29.06 -88.83 62.34
CA LEU A 582 -28.27 -89.64 63.29
C LEU A 582 -28.75 -89.45 64.72
N ARG A 583 -29.11 -88.22 65.12
CA ARG A 583 -29.73 -87.93 66.42
C ARG A 583 -31.06 -88.65 66.59
N GLU A 584 -31.97 -88.56 65.62
CA GLU A 584 -33.24 -89.31 65.62
C GLU A 584 -33.01 -90.82 65.77
N ARG A 585 -32.01 -91.37 65.08
CA ARG A 585 -31.65 -92.79 65.18
C ARG A 585 -31.05 -93.15 66.54
N LEU A 586 -30.25 -92.26 67.13
CA LEU A 586 -29.73 -92.44 68.49
C LEU A 586 -30.86 -92.36 69.53
N GLU A 587 -31.79 -91.42 69.39
CA GLU A 587 -32.98 -91.30 70.23
C GLU A 587 -33.85 -92.55 70.14
N GLU A 588 -34.07 -93.08 68.93
CA GLU A 588 -34.80 -94.34 68.73
C GLU A 588 -34.07 -95.55 69.34
N LEU A 589 -32.74 -95.65 69.18
CA LEU A 589 -31.95 -96.70 69.84
C LEU A 589 -31.98 -96.56 71.37
N THR A 590 -32.02 -95.33 71.89
CA THR A 590 -32.14 -95.05 73.33
C THR A 590 -33.52 -95.44 73.83
N ARG A 591 -34.59 -95.11 73.08
CA ARG A 591 -35.96 -95.56 73.36
C ARG A 591 -36.05 -97.09 73.39
N GLN A 592 -35.42 -97.78 72.43
CA GLN A 592 -35.33 -99.24 72.42
C GLN A 592 -34.54 -99.79 73.62
N LEU A 593 -33.50 -99.09 74.09
CA LEU A 593 -32.76 -99.45 75.30
C LEU A 593 -33.62 -99.29 76.55
N ASP A 594 -34.39 -98.21 76.65
CA ASP A 594 -35.32 -97.96 77.75
C ASP A 594 -36.48 -98.99 77.75
N GLU A 595 -37.01 -99.33 76.57
CA GLU A 595 -38.07 -100.35 76.40
C GLU A 595 -37.57 -101.79 76.65
N SER A 596 -36.32 -102.10 76.30
CA SER A 596 -35.67 -103.37 76.69
C SER A 596 -35.19 -103.39 78.14
N GLY A 597 -35.21 -102.23 78.82
CA GLY A 597 -34.88 -102.08 80.23
C GLY A 597 -36.01 -102.43 81.20
N GLU A 598 -37.25 -102.65 80.73
CA GLU A 598 -38.39 -102.97 81.60
C GLU A 598 -38.64 -104.48 81.81
N ASP A 599 -37.98 -105.38 81.07
CA ASP A 599 -38.07 -106.83 81.30
C ASP A 599 -36.70 -107.46 81.60
N SER A 600 -36.56 -107.87 82.86
CA SER A 600 -35.51 -108.68 83.51
C SER A 600 -34.45 -107.94 84.34
N ARG A 601 -34.61 -108.15 85.65
CA ARG A 601 -33.78 -107.72 86.79
C ARG A 601 -32.32 -108.21 86.71
N ASN A 602 -31.39 -107.24 86.75
CA ASN A 602 -30.17 -107.17 87.58
C ASN A 602 -29.04 -108.22 87.41
N PRO A 603 -27.82 -107.99 87.97
CA PRO A 603 -26.99 -106.76 87.99
C PRO A 603 -25.50 -107.10 87.68
N ASN A 604 -24.79 -106.34 86.82
CA ASN A 604 -23.36 -106.07 87.06
C ASN A 604 -22.77 -104.96 86.20
N GLY A 605 -21.94 -104.14 86.84
CA GLY A 605 -21.34 -102.91 86.33
C GLY A 605 -20.26 -103.07 85.24
N PRO A 606 -19.65 -101.94 84.82
CA PRO A 606 -19.65 -101.53 83.42
C PRO A 606 -18.36 -101.92 82.68
N ARG A 607 -18.52 -102.38 81.44
CA ARG A 607 -17.44 -102.41 80.43
C ARG A 607 -17.55 -101.18 79.55
N TYR A 608 -16.78 -100.13 79.85
CA TYR A 608 -16.51 -99.10 78.85
C TYR A 608 -15.53 -99.68 77.82
N MET A 609 -16.09 -100.25 76.76
CA MET A 609 -15.35 -100.56 75.54
C MET A 609 -15.00 -99.26 74.83
N CYS A 610 -13.69 -99.07 74.68
CA CYS A 610 -12.98 -98.36 73.63
C CYS A 610 -13.86 -97.73 72.52
N TRP A 611 -13.83 -96.40 72.43
CA TRP A 611 -14.23 -95.68 71.22
C TRP A 611 -12.99 -95.18 70.47
N PRO A 612 -12.85 -95.43 69.15
CA PRO A 612 -11.56 -95.34 68.46
C PRO A 612 -11.33 -93.93 67.91
N TRP A 613 -10.29 -93.26 68.40
CA TRP A 613 -9.79 -91.96 67.91
C TRP A 613 -9.07 -92.04 66.55
N LYS A 614 -9.60 -92.79 65.58
CA LYS A 614 -8.94 -93.01 64.28
C LYS A 614 -9.60 -92.33 63.07
N TRP A 615 -10.56 -91.44 63.30
CA TRP A 615 -11.34 -90.76 62.22
C TRP A 615 -11.20 -89.24 62.22
N LEU A 616 -10.53 -88.64 63.22
CA LEU A 616 -10.10 -87.24 63.19
C LEU A 616 -8.64 -87.25 62.76
N GLY A 617 -8.40 -87.10 61.46
CA GLY A 617 -7.06 -87.02 60.85
C GLY A 617 -6.30 -85.78 61.31
N MET A 618 -5.91 -85.75 62.59
CA MET A 618 -4.98 -84.80 63.17
C MET A 618 -3.66 -85.54 63.37
N ASP A 619 -2.80 -85.48 62.36
CA ASP A 619 -1.40 -85.84 62.51
C ASP A 619 -0.68 -84.71 63.26
N PHE A 620 -0.15 -85.01 64.45
CA PHE A 620 0.85 -84.15 65.09
C PHE A 620 2.13 -84.94 65.38
N VAL A 621 3.10 -84.70 64.49
CA VAL A 621 4.57 -84.67 64.68
C VAL A 621 5.31 -85.96 65.07
N GLY A 622 6.08 -86.49 64.12
CA GLY A 622 7.19 -87.42 64.35
C GLY A 622 7.89 -87.91 63.06
N GLN A 623 8.94 -87.21 62.64
CA GLN A 623 10.09 -87.60 61.80
C GLN A 623 9.96 -88.69 60.69
N HIS A 624 10.23 -88.24 59.45
CA HIS A 624 10.93 -88.90 58.32
C HIS A 624 10.83 -90.42 58.11
N SER A 625 10.28 -90.84 56.97
CA SER A 625 11.06 -91.31 55.80
C SER A 625 10.16 -91.66 54.62
N GLU A 626 10.57 -91.17 53.44
CA GLU A 626 10.46 -91.72 52.08
C GLU A 626 9.32 -92.71 51.76
N THR A 627 8.47 -92.39 50.78
CA THR A 627 8.53 -92.92 49.40
C THR A 627 7.33 -92.40 48.57
N GLN A 628 7.64 -91.68 47.49
CA GLN A 628 6.95 -91.53 46.19
C GLN A 628 5.49 -92.01 46.02
N GLN A 629 4.57 -91.12 45.57
CA GLN A 629 4.20 -90.91 44.15
C GLN A 629 2.95 -90.01 44.00
N GLY A 630 3.07 -88.95 43.16
CA GLY A 630 2.02 -88.27 42.37
C GLY A 630 0.87 -87.60 43.13
N THR A 631 0.48 -86.34 42.91
CA THR A 631 0.47 -85.53 41.68
C THR A 631 0.07 -84.09 42.06
N ASN A 632 0.70 -83.13 41.39
CA ASN A 632 0.19 -81.80 40.97
C ASN A 632 -0.39 -80.82 42.02
N GLU A 633 0.34 -79.72 42.21
CA GLU A 633 -0.10 -78.29 42.11
C GLU A 633 0.59 -77.40 43.15
N MET A 634 1.73 -76.80 42.76
CA MET A 634 2.13 -75.42 43.05
C MET A 634 3.60 -75.23 42.64
N GLU A 635 3.80 -74.69 41.44
CA GLU A 635 5.01 -73.92 41.15
C GLU A 635 4.57 -72.49 40.85
N LEU A 636 4.76 -71.62 41.85
CA LEU A 636 4.75 -70.17 41.68
C LEU A 636 6.16 -69.74 41.26
N SER A 637 6.33 -69.49 39.97
CA SER A 637 7.38 -68.64 39.37
C SER A 637 6.62 -67.64 38.49
N GLU A 638 6.94 -66.38 38.27
CA GLU A 638 7.94 -65.41 38.66
C GLU A 638 7.35 -64.06 38.16
N PRO A 639 7.91 -62.89 38.51
CA PRO A 639 7.40 -61.59 38.09
C PRO A 639 7.87 -61.25 36.67
N LEU A 640 7.03 -60.59 35.87
CA LEU A 640 7.47 -59.97 34.61
C LEU A 640 6.94 -58.53 34.50
N LEU A 641 7.86 -57.71 33.99
CA LEU A 641 7.79 -56.32 33.57
C LEU A 641 6.53 -55.94 32.78
#